data_AF-A0A349G7D5-F1
#
_entry.id   AF-A0A349G7D5-F1
#
_cell.length_a   1.000
_cell.length_b   1.000
_cell.length_c   1.000
_cell.angle_alpha   90.00
_cell.angle_beta   90.00
_cell.angle_gamma   90.00
#
_symmetry.space_group_name_H-M   'P 1'
#
loop_
_entity.id
_entity.type
_entity.pdbx_description
1 polymer ?
#
loop_
_entity_poly.entity_id
_entity_poly.type
_entity_poly.pdbx_seq_one_letter_code
_entity_poly.pdbx_strand_id
1 'polypeptide(L)'
;MKSNKHRLMTWLLAIVILTLILLYISIGVITEYLWLSSLAYESVFITRILTKGAIFVITVLPLFFILNLVMNRLHKDFLKRNEIVNDPGSTKKIIKIASAIFSAIISLSISSNLWMVLLKFMNGQSFGILDPIFNHDMRVYLFTLPFIRQIVNYTFSVLSLLIGIMAVYQLLSIGQRNESSERISVDFTNIQFKEAFLLPLIGHAKVLIALWFITLGGIFILRTYQLLQTAGNVVFGAGYTDVTITMLAYRIYAAISVVTAVLLMIGSKSKKVLMLGAGPAILIVSMILFSQLMVFVQKLVVEPDEINKERPYLIYNISHTREGYNIHTVDSVDYPYEETLTYDKLVKNEETIKNIRVNDARPMLQTFNQIQSIRLYYDFVDVNIDRYTIDGAYTQVFITPRELNQQKLDSQAKTWVNEYLKFTHGYGVVISPVNRVTEEGQPELLMRNIPPITSTDLLIQRPEIYFGELTNRYVLVNTLEKEFDYPSGDNNVESLYEGADGIRLSGLKRLIFAINQRSMKLLVSNNINSDSRIMLNRNIMNRVRTIAPFLTYDDSPYIVLNQMDGKLYWIIDAYTTSGEYPYSEKSRFKGQDISYIRNSVKVVIDLMKERPHIISTMRMILSFKRMQRFSLSCSSRNPSFQRV
;
A
#
# COMPACT_ATOMS: atom_id res chain seq x y z
N MET A 1 2.87 17.00 53.08
CA MET A 1 1.72 16.12 52.75
C MET A 1 0.92 16.51 51.49
N LYS A 2 0.79 17.78 51.09
CA LYS A 2 0.07 18.18 49.86
C LYS A 2 0.72 17.72 48.54
N SER A 3 2.06 17.72 48.45
CA SER A 3 2.80 17.34 47.23
C SER A 3 2.58 15.88 46.76
N ASN A 4 2.48 14.91 47.70
CA ASN A 4 2.25 13.51 47.36
C ASN A 4 0.82 13.22 46.87
N LYS A 5 -0.20 13.96 47.35
CA LYS A 5 -1.59 13.83 46.86
C LYS A 5 -1.71 14.29 45.41
N HIS A 6 -1.07 15.41 45.04
CA HIS A 6 -1.05 15.88 43.65
C HIS A 6 -0.33 14.89 42.72
N ARG A 7 0.82 14.33 43.14
CA ARG A 7 1.52 13.29 42.37
C ARG A 7 0.68 12.02 42.21
N LEU A 8 0.01 11.57 43.26
CA LEU A 8 -0.82 10.36 43.20
C LEU A 8 -2.06 10.57 42.30
N MET A 9 -2.65 11.77 42.35
CA MET A 9 -3.76 12.17 41.47
C MET A 9 -3.33 12.29 40.01
N THR A 10 -2.14 12.82 39.72
CA THR A 10 -1.62 12.87 38.34
C THR A 10 -1.29 11.49 37.78
N TRP A 11 -0.72 10.59 38.59
CA TRP A 11 -0.50 9.19 38.19
C TRP A 11 -1.80 8.44 37.94
N LEU A 12 -2.81 8.62 38.80
CA LEU A 12 -4.11 7.99 38.63
C LEU A 12 -4.82 8.50 37.37
N LEU A 13 -4.78 9.82 37.12
CA LEU A 13 -5.29 10.41 35.89
C LEU A 13 -4.57 9.87 34.66
N ALA A 14 -3.23 9.77 34.69
CA ALA A 14 -2.45 9.22 33.58
C ALA A 14 -2.80 7.76 33.29
N ILE A 15 -3.00 6.93 34.33
CA ILE A 15 -3.42 5.53 34.18
C ILE A 15 -4.81 5.44 33.58
N VAL A 16 -5.75 6.27 34.05
CA VAL A 16 -7.12 6.32 33.51
C VAL A 16 -7.10 6.72 32.03
N ILE A 17 -6.36 7.78 31.68
CA ILE A 17 -6.21 8.23 30.28
C ILE A 17 -5.59 7.12 29.43
N LEU A 18 -4.51 6.49 29.89
CA LEU A 18 -3.86 5.40 29.17
C LEU A 18 -4.82 4.21 28.95
N THR A 19 -5.61 3.87 29.97
CA THR A 19 -6.60 2.79 29.90
C THR A 19 -7.70 3.12 28.89
N LEU A 20 -8.20 4.35 28.88
CA LEU A 20 -9.20 4.81 27.90
C LEU A 20 -8.64 4.79 26.48
N ILE A 21 -7.38 5.19 26.28
CA ILE A 21 -6.70 5.13 24.99
C ILE A 21 -6.58 3.68 24.51
N LEU A 22 -6.11 2.77 25.38
CA LEU A 22 -5.99 1.35 25.05
C LEU A 22 -7.36 0.72 24.73
N LEU A 23 -8.40 1.08 25.48
CA LEU A 23 -9.76 0.63 25.21
C LEU A 23 -10.25 1.13 23.85
N TYR A 24 -10.03 2.41 23.53
CA TYR A 24 -10.41 2.99 22.25
C TYR A 24 -9.70 2.31 21.06
N ILE A 25 -8.39 2.07 21.18
CA ILE A 25 -7.60 1.33 20.17
C ILE A 25 -8.16 -0.09 20.02
N SER A 26 -8.47 -0.77 21.12
CA SER A 26 -9.03 -2.12 21.11
C SER A 26 -10.38 -2.18 20.41
N ILE A 27 -11.24 -1.17 20.58
CA ILE A 27 -12.52 -1.07 19.87
C ILE A 27 -12.30 -1.01 18.36
N GLY A 28 -11.32 -0.22 17.89
CA GLY A 28 -10.94 -0.19 16.48
C GLY A 28 -10.56 -1.57 15.94
N VAL A 29 -9.66 -2.26 16.64
CA VAL A 29 -9.20 -3.62 16.30
C VAL A 29 -10.36 -4.62 16.26
N ILE A 30 -11.27 -4.57 17.25
CA ILE A 30 -12.43 -5.46 17.32
C ILE A 30 -13.41 -5.18 16.18
N THR A 31 -13.71 -3.92 15.89
CA THR A 31 -14.64 -3.57 14.79
C THR A 31 -14.12 -3.99 13.42
N GLU A 32 -12.82 -3.84 13.18
CA GLU A 32 -12.19 -4.32 11.95
C GLU A 32 -12.22 -5.85 11.84
N TYR A 33 -11.97 -6.56 12.94
CA TYR A 33 -12.11 -8.02 13.00
C TYR A 33 -13.54 -8.48 12.72
N LEU A 34 -14.54 -7.86 13.39
CA LEU A 34 -15.95 -8.17 13.19
C LEU A 34 -16.39 -7.95 11.74
N TRP A 35 -15.88 -6.89 11.11
CA TRP A 35 -16.15 -6.59 9.70
C TRP A 35 -15.48 -7.61 8.77
N LEU A 36 -14.18 -7.89 8.91
CA LEU A 36 -13.53 -8.87 8.04
C LEU A 36 -14.09 -10.29 8.23
N SER A 37 -14.52 -10.63 9.44
CA SER A 37 -15.21 -11.90 9.72
C SER A 37 -16.59 -11.98 9.07
N SER A 38 -17.35 -10.87 8.96
CA SER A 38 -18.63 -10.90 8.23
C SER A 38 -18.45 -11.19 6.74
N LEU A 39 -17.28 -10.87 6.18
CA LEU A 39 -16.94 -11.10 4.78
C LEU A 39 -16.25 -12.45 4.51
N ALA A 40 -16.05 -13.29 5.53
CA ALA A 40 -15.20 -14.49 5.48
C ALA A 40 -13.75 -14.19 5.02
N TYR A 41 -13.22 -13.03 5.43
CA TYR A 41 -11.83 -12.60 5.23
C TYR A 41 -11.08 -12.52 6.58
N GLU A 42 -11.51 -13.23 7.63
CA GLU A 42 -10.83 -13.20 8.95
C GLU A 42 -9.36 -13.63 8.88
N SER A 43 -9.01 -14.51 7.94
CA SER A 43 -7.64 -14.98 7.73
C SER A 43 -6.67 -13.85 7.37
N VAL A 44 -7.14 -12.82 6.64
CA VAL A 44 -6.35 -11.64 6.28
C VAL A 44 -5.99 -10.86 7.55
N PHE A 45 -6.98 -10.62 8.41
CA PHE A 45 -6.80 -9.92 9.67
C PHE A 45 -5.84 -10.68 10.59
N ILE A 46 -6.10 -11.97 10.80
CA ILE A 46 -5.32 -12.84 11.68
C ILE A 46 -3.87 -12.91 11.19
N THR A 47 -3.64 -13.13 9.89
CA THR A 47 -2.29 -13.18 9.32
C THR A 47 -1.55 -11.86 9.54
N ARG A 48 -2.21 -10.72 9.31
CA ARG A 48 -1.62 -9.39 9.50
C ARG A 48 -1.25 -9.14 10.96
N ILE A 49 -2.15 -9.43 11.91
CA ILE A 49 -1.92 -9.22 13.34
C ILE A 49 -0.87 -10.20 13.89
N LEU A 50 -0.94 -11.49 13.53
CA LEU A 50 0.04 -12.48 13.98
C LEU A 50 1.44 -12.17 13.45
N THR A 51 1.57 -11.80 12.18
CA THR A 51 2.88 -11.45 11.60
C THR A 51 3.46 -10.21 12.27
N LYS A 52 2.65 -9.15 12.45
CA LYS A 52 3.08 -7.94 13.17
C LYS A 52 3.46 -8.26 14.62
N GLY A 53 2.65 -9.04 15.32
CA GLY A 53 2.90 -9.46 16.69
C GLY A 53 4.18 -10.29 16.83
N ALA A 54 4.41 -11.25 15.93
CA ALA A 54 5.61 -12.06 15.90
C ALA A 54 6.87 -11.21 15.71
N ILE A 55 6.88 -10.31 14.72
CA ILE A 55 8.01 -9.39 14.50
C ILE A 55 8.22 -8.51 15.74
N PHE A 56 7.14 -7.96 16.31
CA PHE A 56 7.23 -7.11 17.50
C PHE A 56 7.89 -7.84 18.68
N VAL A 57 7.47 -9.06 18.98
CA VAL A 57 8.04 -9.86 20.08
C VAL A 57 9.51 -10.19 19.82
N ILE A 58 9.85 -10.58 18.59
CA ILE A 58 11.22 -10.91 18.19
C ILE A 58 12.14 -9.69 18.30
N THR A 59 11.65 -8.47 18.02
CA THR A 59 12.48 -7.26 18.05
C THR A 59 12.51 -6.58 19.42
N VAL A 60 11.42 -6.61 20.19
CA VAL A 60 11.29 -5.81 21.42
C VAL A 60 12.21 -6.30 22.54
N LEU A 61 12.33 -7.63 22.72
CA LEU A 61 13.14 -8.20 23.79
C LEU A 61 14.64 -7.94 23.60
N PRO A 62 15.25 -8.20 22.41
CA PRO A 62 16.64 -7.86 22.17
C PRO A 62 16.90 -6.35 22.28
N LEU A 63 16.02 -5.51 21.70
CA LEU A 63 16.16 -4.06 21.76
C LEU A 63 16.09 -3.53 23.19
N PHE A 64 15.15 -4.02 23.99
CA PHE A 64 15.04 -3.68 25.40
C PHE A 64 16.33 -4.01 26.15
N PHE A 65 16.84 -5.23 25.97
CA PHE A 65 18.05 -5.67 26.66
C PHE A 65 19.27 -4.83 26.27
N ILE A 66 19.46 -4.58 24.97
CA ILE A 66 20.58 -3.78 24.45
C ILE A 66 20.49 -2.33 24.94
N LEU A 67 19.32 -1.69 24.82
CA LEU A 67 19.12 -0.31 25.28
C LEU A 67 19.33 -0.18 26.79
N ASN A 68 18.72 -1.08 27.57
CA ASN A 68 18.86 -1.07 29.02
C ASN A 68 20.30 -1.33 29.45
N LEU A 69 21.04 -2.19 28.74
CA LEU A 69 22.46 -2.42 29.00
C LEU A 69 23.29 -1.17 28.72
N VAL A 70 23.10 -0.52 27.57
CA VAL A 70 23.82 0.72 27.22
C VAL A 70 23.50 1.82 28.22
N MET A 71 22.22 2.09 28.50
CA MET A 71 21.81 3.15 29.43
C MET A 71 22.29 2.89 30.86
N ASN A 72 22.28 1.65 31.34
CA ASN A 72 22.82 1.32 32.67
C ASN A 72 24.35 1.47 32.73
N ARG A 73 25.07 1.19 31.63
CA ARG A 73 26.51 1.45 31.58
C ARG A 73 26.78 2.95 31.68
N LEU A 74 26.11 3.76 30.86
CA LEU A 74 26.24 5.22 30.88
C LEU A 74 25.89 5.81 32.26
N HIS A 75 24.85 5.28 32.93
CA HIS A 75 24.49 5.70 34.30
C HIS A 75 25.57 5.36 35.31
N LYS A 76 26.13 4.14 35.27
CA LYS A 76 27.24 3.75 36.16
C LYS A 76 28.47 4.62 35.93
N ASP A 77 28.80 4.91 34.68
CA ASP A 77 29.93 5.76 34.32
C ASP A 77 29.72 7.21 34.81
N PHE A 78 28.47 7.70 34.79
CA PHE A 78 28.08 9.01 35.33
C PHE A 78 28.25 9.06 36.86
N LEU A 79 27.74 8.07 37.59
CA LEU A 79 27.86 7.99 39.04
C LEU A 79 29.33 7.92 39.48
N LYS A 80 30.13 7.09 38.80
CA LYS A 80 31.56 6.94 39.09
C LYS A 80 32.34 8.24 38.84
N ARG A 81 31.98 8.99 37.80
CA ARG A 81 32.66 10.25 37.44
C ARG A 81 32.33 11.40 38.40
N ASN A 82 31.11 11.44 38.91
CA ASN A 82 30.63 12.52 39.78
C ASN A 82 30.71 12.17 41.29
N GLU A 83 31.41 11.08 41.64
CA GLU A 83 31.61 10.62 43.03
C GLU A 83 30.31 10.45 43.84
N ILE A 84 29.20 10.11 43.15
CA ILE A 84 27.89 9.94 43.79
C ILE A 84 27.83 8.55 44.42
N VAL A 85 28.02 8.49 45.74
CA VAL A 85 28.03 7.23 46.51
C VAL A 85 26.62 6.66 46.72
N ASN A 86 25.61 7.51 46.87
CA ASN A 86 24.22 7.11 47.09
C ASN A 86 23.34 7.38 45.86
N ASP A 87 23.20 6.36 45.01
CA ASP A 87 22.26 6.39 43.88
C ASP A 87 20.82 6.21 44.39
N PRO A 88 19.93 7.21 44.25
CA PRO A 88 18.52 7.01 44.53
C PRO A 88 18.00 6.00 43.50
N GLY A 89 17.71 4.76 43.93
CA GLY A 89 17.35 3.65 43.03
C GLY A 89 16.13 3.89 42.12
N SER A 90 15.49 5.07 42.18
CA SER A 90 14.53 5.59 41.22
C SER A 90 15.13 5.78 39.82
N THR A 91 16.39 6.17 39.68
CA THR A 91 17.09 6.37 38.38
C THR A 91 17.13 5.07 37.56
N LYS A 92 17.53 3.95 38.17
CA LYS A 92 17.52 2.61 37.55
C LYS A 92 16.12 2.16 37.13
N LYS A 93 15.09 2.52 37.91
CA LYS A 93 13.69 2.26 37.53
C LYS A 93 13.28 3.08 36.31
N ILE A 94 13.64 4.36 36.28
CA ILE A 94 13.39 5.24 35.12
C ILE A 94 14.11 4.72 33.88
N ILE A 95 15.38 4.30 33.97
CA ILE A 95 16.14 3.74 32.84
C ILE A 95 15.46 2.50 32.28
N LYS A 96 15.00 1.58 33.14
CA LYS A 96 14.26 0.38 32.69
C LYS A 96 12.96 0.75 32.00
N ILE A 97 12.16 1.65 32.58
CA ILE A 97 10.88 2.10 32.00
C ILE A 97 11.12 2.81 30.66
N ALA A 98 12.09 3.72 30.60
CA ALA A 98 12.44 4.43 29.38
C ALA A 98 12.93 3.46 28.30
N SER A 99 13.81 2.52 28.63
CA SER A 99 14.29 1.49 27.69
C SER A 99 13.15 0.61 27.18
N ALA A 100 12.18 0.25 28.03
CA ALA A 100 10.99 -0.50 27.64
C ALA A 100 10.10 0.29 26.67
N ILE A 101 9.87 1.58 26.95
CA ILE A 101 9.08 2.46 26.07
C ILE A 101 9.77 2.64 24.72
N PHE A 102 11.05 3.00 24.70
CA PHE A 102 11.80 3.21 23.46
C PHE A 102 11.92 1.93 22.61
N SER A 103 12.22 0.79 23.24
CA SER A 103 12.27 -0.50 22.52
C SER A 103 10.92 -0.89 21.94
N ALA A 104 9.81 -0.63 22.66
CA ALA A 104 8.46 -0.87 22.16
C ALA A 104 8.12 0.04 20.96
N ILE A 105 8.45 1.33 21.02
CA ILE A 105 8.22 2.28 19.91
C ILE A 105 9.01 1.85 18.66
N ILE A 106 10.30 1.55 18.81
CA ILE A 106 11.15 1.11 17.69
C ILE A 106 10.62 -0.21 17.12
N SER A 107 10.26 -1.17 17.97
CA SER A 107 9.72 -2.48 17.54
C SER A 107 8.38 -2.35 16.83
N LEU A 108 7.52 -1.44 17.29
CA LEU A 108 6.23 -1.17 16.65
C LEU A 108 6.43 -0.59 15.24
N SER A 109 7.42 0.30 15.08
CA SER A 109 7.80 0.85 13.78
C SER A 109 8.35 -0.23 12.84
N ILE A 110 9.27 -1.08 13.31
CA ILE A 110 9.82 -2.19 12.52
C ILE A 110 8.70 -3.15 12.12
N SER A 111 7.89 -3.60 13.07
CA SER A 111 6.77 -4.52 12.84
C SER A 111 5.77 -3.97 11.81
N SER A 112 5.43 -2.69 11.90
CA SER A 112 4.44 -2.06 11.01
C SER A 112 4.89 -1.95 9.56
N ASN A 113 6.20 -1.90 9.32
CA ASN A 113 6.78 -1.75 7.98
C ASN A 113 7.29 -3.08 7.39
N LEU A 114 7.81 -3.98 8.24
CA LEU A 114 8.46 -5.21 7.79
C LEU A 114 7.49 -6.36 7.51
N TRP A 115 6.29 -6.36 8.10
CA TRP A 115 5.35 -7.50 8.00
C TRP A 115 5.02 -7.90 6.55
N MET A 116 4.76 -6.93 5.67
CA MET A 116 4.44 -7.21 4.27
C MET A 116 5.68 -7.74 3.52
N VAL A 117 6.84 -7.18 3.79
CA VAL A 117 8.11 -7.59 3.17
C VAL A 117 8.49 -9.00 3.61
N LEU A 118 8.29 -9.34 4.88
CA LEU A 118 8.46 -10.70 5.41
C LEU A 118 7.50 -11.68 4.73
N LEU A 119 6.21 -11.34 4.61
CA LEU A 119 5.23 -12.22 3.95
C LEU A 119 5.59 -12.44 2.47
N LYS A 120 6.01 -11.39 1.76
CA LYS A 120 6.49 -11.49 0.37
C LYS A 120 7.74 -12.38 0.26
N PHE A 121 8.67 -12.26 1.21
CA PHE A 121 9.86 -13.12 1.27
C PHE A 121 9.49 -14.60 1.48
N MET A 122 8.65 -14.90 2.49
CA MET A 122 8.28 -16.27 2.83
C MET A 122 7.44 -16.95 1.73
N ASN A 123 6.56 -16.20 1.07
CA ASN A 123 5.66 -16.73 0.03
C ASN A 123 6.16 -16.47 -1.39
N GLY A 124 7.37 -15.95 -1.55
CA GLY A 124 7.94 -15.60 -2.85
C GLY A 124 8.12 -16.84 -3.74
N GLN A 125 7.60 -16.78 -4.96
CA GLN A 125 7.73 -17.84 -5.97
C GLN A 125 8.90 -17.54 -6.92
N SER A 126 9.42 -18.59 -7.56
CA SER A 126 10.40 -18.47 -8.65
C SER A 126 9.71 -17.97 -9.92
N PHE A 127 10.40 -17.12 -10.67
CA PHE A 127 9.93 -16.62 -11.97
C PHE A 127 10.40 -17.51 -13.12
N GLY A 128 11.47 -18.29 -12.92
CA GLY A 128 12.11 -19.07 -13.99
C GLY A 128 12.93 -18.21 -14.97
N ILE A 129 13.10 -16.92 -14.66
CA ILE A 129 13.90 -15.96 -15.42
C ILE A 129 15.10 -15.57 -14.55
N LEU A 130 16.29 -15.68 -15.11
CA LEU A 130 17.55 -15.41 -14.42
C LEU A 130 18.08 -14.02 -14.78
N ASP A 131 18.79 -13.39 -13.85
CA ASP A 131 19.47 -12.13 -14.12
C ASP A 131 20.77 -12.38 -14.91
N PRO A 132 21.13 -11.49 -15.85
CA PRO A 132 22.22 -11.73 -16.78
C PRO A 132 23.63 -11.57 -16.16
N ILE A 133 23.75 -11.07 -14.93
CA ILE A 133 25.06 -10.76 -14.31
C ILE A 133 25.44 -11.77 -13.23
N PHE A 134 24.50 -12.10 -12.34
CA PHE A 134 24.71 -13.01 -11.21
C PHE A 134 24.01 -14.36 -11.40
N ASN A 135 23.20 -14.53 -12.45
CA ASN A 135 22.49 -15.76 -12.77
C ASN A 135 21.55 -16.24 -11.63
N HIS A 136 20.96 -15.29 -10.91
CA HIS A 136 19.96 -15.49 -9.88
C HIS A 136 18.54 -15.27 -10.43
N ASP A 137 17.57 -16.04 -9.91
CA ASP A 137 16.16 -15.85 -10.25
C ASP A 137 15.65 -14.47 -9.81
N MET A 138 14.74 -13.87 -10.59
CA MET A 138 14.08 -12.60 -10.26
C MET A 138 13.45 -12.56 -8.84
N ARG A 139 13.08 -13.73 -8.28
CA ARG A 139 12.66 -13.92 -6.87
C ARG A 139 13.62 -13.28 -5.89
N VAL A 140 14.93 -13.34 -6.15
CA VAL A 140 15.94 -12.74 -5.28
C VAL A 140 15.72 -11.23 -5.21
N TYR A 141 15.52 -10.55 -6.34
CA TYR A 141 15.38 -9.10 -6.41
C TYR A 141 14.02 -8.60 -5.93
N LEU A 142 12.94 -9.33 -6.24
CA LEU A 142 11.57 -8.90 -5.93
C LEU A 142 11.15 -9.20 -4.49
N PHE A 143 11.70 -10.25 -3.88
CA PHE A 143 11.23 -10.74 -2.58
C PHE A 143 12.35 -10.86 -1.53
N THR A 144 13.50 -11.41 -1.89
CA THR A 144 14.57 -11.72 -0.92
C THR A 144 15.42 -10.50 -0.56
N LEU A 145 15.86 -9.76 -1.56
CA LEU A 145 16.71 -8.59 -1.44
C LEU A 145 16.03 -7.47 -0.63
N PRO A 146 14.75 -7.11 -0.86
CA PRO A 146 14.06 -6.11 -0.04
C PRO A 146 14.00 -6.50 1.44
N PHE A 147 13.82 -7.78 1.75
CA PHE A 147 13.77 -8.28 3.12
C PHE A 147 15.14 -8.19 3.82
N ILE A 148 16.18 -8.74 3.20
CA ILE A 148 17.54 -8.69 3.74
C ILE A 148 18.00 -7.23 3.88
N ARG A 149 17.71 -6.39 2.88
CA ARG A 149 18.00 -4.96 2.88
C ARG A 149 17.34 -4.25 4.05
N GLN A 150 16.05 -4.50 4.32
CA GLN A 150 15.39 -3.89 5.46
C GLN A 150 15.98 -4.36 6.80
N ILE A 151 16.29 -5.64 6.97
CA ILE A 151 16.93 -6.14 8.20
C ILE A 151 18.29 -5.47 8.42
N VAL A 152 19.12 -5.40 7.39
CA VAL A 152 20.45 -4.78 7.48
C VAL A 152 20.32 -3.29 7.79
N ASN A 153 19.39 -2.58 7.13
CA ASN A 153 19.14 -1.16 7.38
C ASN A 153 18.62 -0.90 8.79
N TYR A 154 17.66 -1.69 9.29
CA TYR A 154 17.19 -1.57 10.67
C TYR A 154 18.31 -1.84 11.67
N THR A 155 19.13 -2.87 11.43
CA THR A 155 20.29 -3.17 12.28
C THR A 155 21.27 -2.00 12.29
N PHE A 156 21.60 -1.45 11.12
CA PHE A 156 22.47 -0.28 10.98
C PHE A 156 21.90 0.96 11.69
N SER A 157 20.60 1.24 11.52
CA SER A 157 19.93 2.37 12.18
C SER A 157 19.92 2.23 13.71
N VAL A 158 19.65 1.04 14.24
CA VAL A 158 19.70 0.78 15.69
C VAL A 158 21.12 0.97 16.23
N LEU A 159 22.13 0.41 15.56
CA LEU A 159 23.53 0.59 15.97
C LEU A 159 23.94 2.07 15.93
N SER A 160 23.54 2.79 14.88
CA SER A 160 23.79 4.23 14.74
C SER A 160 23.15 5.02 15.87
N LEU A 161 21.90 4.69 16.23
CA LEU A 161 21.19 5.31 17.36
C LEU A 161 21.93 5.06 18.69
N LEU A 162 22.35 3.83 18.96
CA LEU A 162 23.08 3.49 20.19
C LEU A 162 24.43 4.22 20.26
N ILE A 163 25.18 4.28 19.16
CA ILE A 163 26.42 5.04 19.05
C ILE A 163 26.15 6.53 19.26
N GLY A 164 25.08 7.06 18.67
CA GLY A 164 24.64 8.44 18.84
C GLY A 164 24.32 8.78 20.30
N ILE A 165 23.58 7.91 21.02
CA ILE A 165 23.29 8.10 22.45
C ILE A 165 24.59 8.17 23.27
N MET A 166 25.53 7.26 23.03
CA MET A 166 26.83 7.28 23.72
C MET A 166 27.66 8.51 23.36
N ALA A 167 27.62 8.96 22.11
CA ALA A 167 28.29 10.17 21.64
C ALA A 167 27.71 11.41 22.32
N VAL A 168 26.38 11.56 22.36
CA VAL A 168 25.70 12.66 23.06
C VAL A 168 26.05 12.65 24.54
N TYR A 169 26.01 11.49 25.19
CA TYR A 169 26.44 11.37 26.59
C TYR A 169 27.88 11.85 26.80
N GLN A 170 28.81 11.41 25.94
CA GLN A 170 30.21 11.82 26.06
C GLN A 170 30.36 13.33 25.84
N LEU A 171 29.63 13.92 24.90
CA LEU A 171 29.64 15.37 24.66
C LEU A 171 29.13 16.15 25.88
N LEU A 172 28.02 15.73 26.48
CA LEU A 172 27.48 16.33 27.71
C LEU A 172 28.45 16.18 28.89
N SER A 173 29.16 15.06 28.96
CA SER A 173 30.16 14.81 30.02
C SER A 173 31.41 15.69 29.90
N ILE A 174 31.72 16.22 28.72
CA ILE A 174 32.82 17.17 28.52
C ILE A 174 32.44 18.52 29.12
N GLY A 175 31.19 18.97 28.93
CA GLY A 175 30.69 20.23 29.50
C GLY A 175 30.70 20.27 31.04
N GLN A 176 30.50 19.13 31.70
CA GLN A 176 30.53 19.01 33.17
C GLN A 176 31.95 18.96 33.76
N ARG A 177 33.00 18.81 32.93
CA ARG A 177 34.40 18.75 33.38
C ARG A 177 34.98 20.12 33.75
N ASN A 178 34.25 21.20 33.48
CA ASN A 178 34.76 22.58 33.44
C ASN A 178 34.24 23.49 34.58
N GLU A 179 33.56 22.98 35.62
CA GLU A 179 33.14 23.82 36.76
C GLU A 179 34.24 24.05 37.82
N SER A 180 35.39 23.38 37.74
CA SER A 180 36.47 23.51 38.73
C SER A 180 37.84 23.94 38.17
N SER A 181 37.98 24.24 36.87
CA SER A 181 39.16 24.92 36.32
C SER A 181 38.80 25.59 34.99
N GLU A 182 39.33 26.80 34.77
CA GLU A 182 39.12 27.77 33.68
C GLU A 182 38.37 27.29 32.41
N ARG A 183 37.42 28.12 31.96
CA ARG A 183 36.65 27.94 30.73
C ARG A 183 37.56 27.82 29.50
N ILE A 184 37.92 26.59 29.14
CA ILE A 184 38.54 26.29 27.85
C ILE A 184 37.44 26.33 26.79
N SER A 185 37.55 27.29 25.87
CA SER A 185 36.80 27.29 24.61
C SER A 185 37.04 25.96 23.90
N VAL A 186 35.98 25.24 23.54
CA VAL A 186 36.09 24.00 22.78
C VAL A 186 36.56 24.36 21.37
N ASP A 187 37.87 24.32 21.17
CA ASP A 187 38.49 24.47 19.87
C ASP A 187 38.42 23.13 19.13
N PHE A 188 37.55 23.06 18.12
CA PHE A 188 37.25 21.85 17.33
C PHE A 188 38.44 21.36 16.47
N THR A 189 39.57 22.07 16.50
CA THR A 189 40.75 21.77 15.67
C THR A 189 41.87 21.04 16.41
N ASN A 190 41.77 20.82 17.74
CA ASN A 190 42.93 20.43 18.57
C ASN A 190 42.88 19.02 19.21
N ILE A 191 44.07 18.55 19.62
CA ILE A 191 44.37 17.26 20.32
C ILE A 191 43.42 16.98 21.50
N GLN A 192 42.88 18.04 22.11
CA GLN A 192 41.95 17.98 23.24
C GLN A 192 40.60 17.34 22.89
N PHE A 193 40.04 17.55 21.69
CA PHE A 193 38.80 16.88 21.27
C PHE A 193 38.99 15.37 21.13
N LYS A 194 40.15 14.96 20.61
CA LYS A 194 40.51 13.55 20.42
C LYS A 194 40.63 12.79 21.74
N GLU A 195 41.25 13.40 22.75
CA GLU A 195 41.43 12.78 24.07
C GLU A 195 40.18 12.89 24.96
N ALA A 196 39.42 13.98 24.85
CA ALA A 196 38.23 14.20 25.66
C ALA A 196 36.97 13.49 25.10
N PHE A 197 36.87 13.27 23.79
CA PHE A 197 35.68 12.73 23.13
C PHE A 197 35.91 11.38 22.44
N LEU A 198 36.80 11.34 21.43
CA LEU A 198 36.92 10.17 20.55
C LEU A 198 37.44 8.91 21.25
N LEU A 199 38.52 9.03 22.04
CA LEU A 199 39.12 7.90 22.74
C LEU A 199 38.18 7.25 23.78
N PRO A 200 37.50 8.02 24.65
CA PRO A 200 36.49 7.49 25.55
C PRO A 200 35.30 6.85 24.80
N LEU A 201 34.77 7.51 23.77
CA LEU A 201 33.65 6.97 22.99
C LEU A 201 34.02 5.62 22.38
N ILE A 202 35.17 5.52 21.71
CA ILE A 202 35.64 4.27 21.11
C ILE A 202 35.86 3.20 22.19
N GLY A 203 36.39 3.57 23.36
CA GLY A 203 36.58 2.63 24.47
C GLY A 203 35.27 1.97 24.95
N HIS A 204 34.21 2.76 25.14
CA HIS A 204 32.91 2.27 25.62
C HIS A 204 32.06 1.65 24.50
N ALA A 205 32.23 2.11 23.26
CA ALA A 205 31.41 1.75 22.10
C ALA A 205 32.07 0.76 21.13
N LYS A 206 33.31 0.31 21.36
CA LYS A 206 34.10 -0.45 20.37
C LYS A 206 33.36 -1.61 19.69
N VAL A 207 32.61 -2.41 20.46
CA VAL A 207 31.87 -3.56 19.92
C VAL A 207 30.72 -3.10 19.02
N LEU A 208 30.01 -2.04 19.43
CA LEU A 208 28.92 -1.45 18.65
C LEU A 208 29.45 -0.81 17.37
N ILE A 209 30.57 -0.09 17.43
CA ILE A 209 31.23 0.52 16.26
C ILE A 209 31.76 -0.58 15.33
N ALA A 210 32.37 -1.64 15.85
CA ALA A 210 32.83 -2.77 15.04
C ALA A 210 31.67 -3.46 14.33
N LEU A 211 30.57 -3.74 15.03
CA LEU A 211 29.37 -4.33 14.43
C LEU A 211 28.74 -3.38 13.40
N TRP A 212 28.79 -2.07 13.65
CA TRP A 212 28.32 -1.04 12.70
C TRP A 212 29.14 -1.04 11.40
N PHE A 213 30.46 -1.24 11.47
CA PHE A 213 31.29 -1.40 10.26
C PHE A 213 31.02 -2.73 9.56
N ILE A 214 30.74 -3.82 10.28
CA ILE A 214 30.37 -5.10 9.66
C ILE A 214 29.04 -4.96 8.91
N THR A 215 28.03 -4.32 9.51
CA THR A 215 26.75 -4.09 8.84
C THR A 215 26.90 -3.13 7.67
N LEU A 216 27.76 -2.10 7.77
CA LEU A 216 28.11 -1.24 6.64
C LEU A 216 28.73 -2.03 5.48
N GLY A 217 29.62 -3.00 5.78
CA GLY A 217 30.15 -3.92 4.77
C GLY A 217 29.06 -4.76 4.10
N GLY A 218 28.10 -5.26 4.89
CA GLY A 218 26.90 -5.92 4.38
C GLY A 218 26.08 -5.02 3.45
N ILE A 219 25.91 -3.74 3.78
CA ILE A 219 25.23 -2.76 2.91
C ILE A 219 25.95 -2.65 1.56
N PHE A 220 27.29 -2.57 1.53
CA PHE A 220 28.01 -2.50 0.26
C PHE A 220 27.83 -3.76 -0.59
N ILE A 221 27.82 -4.95 0.03
CA ILE A 221 27.51 -6.19 -0.71
C ILE A 221 26.09 -6.11 -1.29
N LEU A 222 25.09 -5.69 -0.51
CA LEU A 222 23.72 -5.56 -1.01
C LEU A 222 23.59 -4.53 -2.14
N ARG A 223 24.41 -3.46 -2.11
CA ARG A 223 24.44 -2.48 -3.20
C ARG A 223 24.89 -3.07 -4.53
N THR A 224 25.70 -4.13 -4.53
CA THR A 224 26.09 -4.80 -5.80
C THR A 224 24.88 -5.35 -6.56
N TYR A 225 23.90 -5.93 -5.85
CA TYR A 225 22.66 -6.41 -6.46
C TYR A 225 21.72 -5.26 -6.83
N GLN A 226 21.73 -4.17 -6.05
CA GLN A 226 20.89 -2.99 -6.30
C GLN A 226 21.31 -2.22 -7.56
N LEU A 227 22.55 -2.36 -8.03
CA LEU A 227 22.99 -1.74 -9.28
C LEU A 227 22.09 -2.14 -10.46
N LEU A 228 21.51 -3.34 -10.42
CA LEU A 228 20.58 -3.80 -11.45
C LEU A 228 19.20 -3.13 -11.35
N GLN A 229 18.86 -2.46 -10.24
CA GLN A 229 17.54 -1.86 -9.98
C GLN A 229 17.56 -0.31 -10.03
N THR A 230 18.72 0.27 -10.33
CA THR A 230 18.96 1.72 -10.35
C THR A 230 19.12 2.24 -11.77
N ALA A 231 18.71 3.49 -12.01
CA ALA A 231 18.99 4.16 -13.26
C ALA A 231 20.50 4.48 -13.36
N GLY A 232 21.14 4.00 -14.44
CA GLY A 232 22.50 4.39 -14.83
C GLY A 232 22.48 5.57 -15.80
N ASN A 233 23.64 5.86 -16.41
CA ASN A 233 23.77 6.97 -17.36
C ASN A 233 23.05 6.72 -18.70
N VAL A 234 23.15 5.48 -19.22
CA VAL A 234 22.68 5.10 -20.56
C VAL A 234 21.52 4.11 -20.49
N VAL A 235 21.50 3.29 -19.44
CA VAL A 235 20.54 2.20 -19.25
C VAL A 235 19.93 2.24 -17.87
N PHE A 236 18.70 1.75 -17.76
CA PHE A 236 18.15 1.41 -16.45
C PHE A 236 18.68 0.02 -16.04
N GLY A 237 19.47 -0.03 -14.98
CA GLY A 237 20.28 -1.18 -14.57
C GLY A 237 21.79 -0.87 -14.63
N ALA A 238 22.62 -1.89 -14.38
CA ALA A 238 24.07 -1.71 -14.37
C ALA A 238 24.63 -1.68 -15.79
N GLY A 239 25.30 -0.58 -16.16
CA GLY A 239 26.05 -0.44 -17.42
C GLY A 239 27.47 -1.01 -17.32
N TYR A 240 28.29 -0.76 -18.35
CA TYR A 240 29.65 -1.30 -18.44
C TYR A 240 30.53 -0.89 -17.25
N THR A 241 30.55 0.40 -16.92
CA THR A 241 31.33 0.94 -15.80
C THR A 241 30.86 0.43 -14.45
N ASP A 242 29.54 0.22 -14.29
CA ASP A 242 28.99 -0.27 -13.05
C ASP A 242 29.38 -1.73 -12.77
N VAL A 243 29.31 -2.57 -13.79
CA VAL A 243 29.66 -3.99 -13.66
C VAL A 243 31.16 -4.18 -13.45
N THR A 244 32.00 -3.41 -14.15
CA THR A 244 33.45 -3.56 -14.08
C THR A 244 34.10 -2.85 -12.90
N ILE A 245 33.71 -1.60 -12.63
CA ILE A 245 34.35 -0.73 -11.63
C ILE A 245 33.51 -0.62 -10.36
N THR A 246 32.25 -0.18 -10.46
CA THR A 246 31.41 0.10 -9.27
C THR A 246 31.18 -1.15 -8.43
N MET A 247 30.92 -2.29 -9.07
CA MET A 247 30.73 -3.56 -8.39
C MET A 247 32.00 -4.01 -7.63
N LEU A 248 33.17 -3.86 -8.27
CA LEU A 248 34.45 -4.15 -7.63
C LEU A 248 34.71 -3.21 -6.44
N ALA A 249 34.41 -1.92 -6.62
CA ALA A 249 34.54 -0.91 -5.57
C ALA A 249 33.70 -1.28 -4.33
N TYR A 250 32.44 -1.66 -4.51
CA TYR A 250 31.58 -2.11 -3.40
C TYR A 250 32.11 -3.36 -2.69
N ARG A 251 32.67 -4.33 -3.42
CA ARG A 251 33.31 -5.51 -2.80
C ARG A 251 34.53 -5.10 -1.97
N ILE A 252 35.33 -4.14 -2.45
CA ILE A 252 36.49 -3.61 -1.74
C ILE A 252 36.06 -2.80 -0.51
N TYR A 253 35.05 -1.95 -0.60
CA TYR A 253 34.51 -1.21 0.55
C TYR A 253 33.98 -2.16 1.63
N ALA A 254 33.35 -3.27 1.22
CA ALA A 254 32.91 -4.31 2.15
C ALA A 254 34.10 -4.93 2.88
N ALA A 255 35.15 -5.30 2.15
CA ALA A 255 36.38 -5.85 2.74
C ALA A 255 37.06 -4.85 3.69
N ILE A 256 37.23 -3.60 3.28
CA ILE A 256 37.81 -2.53 4.11
C ILE A 256 36.97 -2.30 5.38
N SER A 257 35.64 -2.36 5.28
CA SER A 257 34.76 -2.19 6.44
C SER A 257 34.95 -3.31 7.47
N VAL A 258 35.07 -4.57 7.00
CA VAL A 258 35.36 -5.71 7.88
C VAL A 258 36.75 -5.58 8.50
N VAL A 259 37.77 -5.24 7.72
CA VAL A 259 39.13 -4.99 8.23
C VAL A 259 39.14 -3.86 9.26
N THR A 260 38.39 -2.79 9.01
CA THR A 260 38.23 -1.66 9.94
C THR A 260 37.61 -2.11 11.25
N ALA A 261 36.56 -2.95 11.21
CA ALA A 261 35.97 -3.51 12.41
C ALA A 261 36.98 -4.30 13.26
N VAL A 262 37.83 -5.11 12.62
CA VAL A 262 38.89 -5.88 13.27
C VAL A 262 39.98 -4.95 13.85
N LEU A 263 40.45 -3.98 13.07
CA LEU A 263 41.46 -3.01 13.50
C LEU A 263 40.97 -2.17 14.67
N LEU A 264 39.70 -1.77 14.72
CA LEU A 264 39.11 -1.06 15.85
C LEU A 264 39.08 -1.93 17.12
N MET A 265 38.77 -3.22 16.98
CA MET A 265 38.79 -4.15 18.12
C MET A 265 40.20 -4.35 18.69
N ILE A 266 41.22 -4.44 17.83
CA ILE A 266 42.63 -4.59 18.24
C ILE A 266 43.19 -3.25 18.77
N GLY A 267 42.99 -2.17 18.01
CA GLY A 267 43.50 -0.82 18.29
C GLY A 267 42.94 -0.21 19.57
N SER A 268 41.72 -0.59 19.98
CA SER A 268 41.15 -0.20 21.26
C SER A 268 42.01 -0.65 22.46
N LYS A 269 42.74 -1.77 22.35
CA LYS A 269 43.63 -2.25 23.42
C LYS A 269 44.97 -1.52 23.45
N SER A 270 45.48 -1.09 22.29
CA SER A 270 46.82 -0.52 22.17
C SER A 270 46.89 1.01 22.28
N LYS A 271 45.74 1.69 22.41
CA LYS A 271 45.59 3.18 22.45
C LYS A 271 46.27 3.91 21.27
N LYS A 272 46.66 3.20 20.20
CA LYS A 272 47.26 3.78 19.00
C LYS A 272 46.17 4.43 18.15
N VAL A 273 45.96 5.72 18.34
CA VAL A 273 44.89 6.48 17.65
C VAL A 273 45.03 6.41 16.12
N LEU A 274 46.26 6.29 15.61
CA LEU A 274 46.53 6.11 14.19
C LEU A 274 45.80 4.88 13.63
N MET A 275 45.75 3.77 14.36
CA MET A 275 45.05 2.55 13.95
C MET A 275 43.52 2.67 14.03
N LEU A 276 43.01 3.56 14.89
CA LEU A 276 41.56 3.79 15.03
C LEU A 276 41.00 4.67 13.91
N GLY A 277 41.79 5.63 13.42
CA GLY A 277 41.42 6.50 12.29
C GLY A 277 41.77 5.93 10.92
N ALA A 278 42.75 5.03 10.82
CA ALA A 278 43.23 4.50 9.54
C ALA A 278 42.15 3.78 8.73
N GLY A 279 41.35 2.90 9.35
CA GLY A 279 40.31 2.15 8.64
C GLY A 279 39.25 3.04 7.98
N PRO A 280 38.57 3.93 8.74
CA PRO A 280 37.63 4.89 8.16
C PRO A 280 38.27 5.83 7.14
N ALA A 281 39.50 6.29 7.38
CA ALA A 281 40.22 7.14 6.43
C ALA A 281 40.51 6.41 5.11
N ILE A 282 41.00 5.17 5.16
CA ILE A 282 41.23 4.32 3.98
C ILE A 282 39.92 4.09 3.22
N LEU A 283 38.81 3.84 3.94
CA LEU A 283 37.50 3.67 3.32
C LEU A 283 37.10 4.94 2.54
N ILE A 284 37.18 6.12 3.18
CA ILE A 284 36.86 7.40 2.54
C ILE A 284 37.77 7.67 1.34
N VAL A 285 39.08 7.49 1.49
CA VAL A 285 40.04 7.66 0.39
C VAL A 285 39.74 6.70 -0.76
N SER A 286 39.45 5.43 -0.46
CA SER A 286 39.07 4.45 -1.48
C SER A 286 37.79 4.86 -2.22
N MET A 287 36.80 5.42 -1.51
CA MET A 287 35.57 5.91 -2.14
C MET A 287 35.83 7.05 -3.12
N ILE A 288 36.69 7.99 -2.73
CA ILE A 288 37.09 9.10 -3.60
C ILE A 288 37.84 8.55 -4.82
N LEU A 289 38.82 7.67 -4.62
CA LEU A 289 39.62 7.10 -5.70
C LEU A 289 38.79 6.32 -6.72
N PHE A 290 37.93 5.41 -6.27
CA PHE A 290 37.08 4.62 -7.17
C PHE A 290 36.01 5.47 -7.86
N SER A 291 35.51 6.52 -7.19
CA SER A 291 34.61 7.49 -7.83
C SER A 291 35.31 8.22 -8.98
N GLN A 292 36.55 8.69 -8.79
CA GLN A 292 37.32 9.29 -9.88
C GLN A 292 37.65 8.27 -10.97
N LEU A 293 38.04 7.05 -10.59
CA LEU A 293 38.34 5.97 -11.53
C LEU A 293 37.13 5.65 -12.43
N MET A 294 35.92 5.62 -11.86
CA MET A 294 34.68 5.42 -12.63
C MET A 294 34.52 6.51 -13.70
N VAL A 295 34.73 7.77 -13.34
CA VAL A 295 34.65 8.91 -14.29
C VAL A 295 35.70 8.76 -15.40
N PHE A 296 36.94 8.39 -15.04
CA PHE A 296 38.00 8.17 -16.04
C PHE A 296 37.67 7.02 -16.99
N VAL A 297 37.21 5.88 -16.48
CA VAL A 297 36.83 4.73 -17.33
C VAL A 297 35.63 5.10 -18.21
N GLN A 298 34.64 5.81 -17.69
CA GLN A 298 33.51 6.29 -18.48
C GLN A 298 33.99 7.17 -19.65
N LYS A 299 34.77 8.22 -19.37
CA LYS A 299 35.19 9.20 -20.40
C LYS A 299 36.24 8.68 -21.38
N LEU A 300 37.15 7.82 -20.92
CA LEU A 300 38.30 7.39 -21.73
C LEU A 300 38.12 6.02 -22.38
N VAL A 301 37.21 5.19 -21.88
CA VAL A 301 37.00 3.81 -22.37
C VAL A 301 35.59 3.60 -22.90
N VAL A 302 34.56 4.11 -22.22
CA VAL A 302 33.17 3.87 -22.63
C VAL A 302 32.73 4.87 -23.67
N GLU A 303 32.75 6.18 -23.38
CA GLU A 303 32.26 7.23 -24.30
C GLU A 303 32.89 7.15 -25.72
N PRO A 304 34.18 6.82 -25.91
CA PRO A 304 34.75 6.68 -27.25
C PRO A 304 34.20 5.50 -28.07
N ASP A 305 33.68 4.46 -27.42
CA ASP A 305 33.15 3.23 -28.04
C ASP A 305 31.86 2.77 -27.34
N GLU A 306 30.96 3.72 -27.10
CA GLU A 306 29.82 3.53 -26.19
C GLU A 306 28.87 2.45 -26.70
N ILE A 307 28.61 2.43 -28.01
CA ILE A 307 27.73 1.45 -28.64
C ILE A 307 28.23 0.04 -28.35
N ASN A 308 29.50 -0.27 -28.59
CA ASN A 308 29.99 -1.64 -28.40
C ASN A 308 30.09 -2.02 -26.92
N LYS A 309 30.49 -1.08 -26.05
CA LYS A 309 30.65 -1.33 -24.61
C LYS A 309 29.31 -1.46 -23.88
N GLU A 310 28.30 -0.69 -24.26
CA GLU A 310 26.99 -0.67 -23.61
C GLU A 310 25.95 -1.59 -24.27
N ARG A 311 26.18 -2.04 -25.51
CA ARG A 311 25.26 -2.96 -26.25
C ARG A 311 24.71 -4.13 -25.43
N PRO A 312 25.52 -4.94 -24.71
CA PRO A 312 24.96 -6.05 -23.94
C PRO A 312 24.00 -5.58 -22.84
N TYR A 313 24.32 -4.48 -22.16
CA TYR A 313 23.48 -3.93 -21.09
C TYR A 313 22.21 -3.27 -21.64
N LEU A 314 22.28 -2.67 -22.82
CA LEU A 314 21.09 -2.20 -23.56
C LEU A 314 20.15 -3.36 -23.91
N ILE A 315 20.69 -4.50 -24.37
CA ILE A 315 19.88 -5.69 -24.66
C ILE A 315 19.22 -6.23 -23.39
N TYR A 316 19.95 -6.27 -22.27
CA TYR A 316 19.38 -6.65 -20.97
C TYR A 316 18.27 -5.69 -20.55
N ASN A 317 18.50 -4.38 -20.67
CA ASN A 317 17.49 -3.39 -20.34
C ASN A 317 16.22 -3.53 -21.19
N ILE A 318 16.34 -3.64 -22.51
CA ILE A 318 15.19 -3.79 -23.42
C ILE A 318 14.44 -5.10 -23.13
N SER A 319 15.15 -6.23 -23.03
CA SER A 319 14.52 -7.54 -22.77
C SER A 319 13.81 -7.58 -21.43
N HIS A 320 14.47 -7.15 -20.34
CA HIS A 320 13.88 -7.15 -19.00
C HIS A 320 12.79 -6.10 -18.84
N THR A 321 12.83 -4.98 -19.57
CA THR A 321 11.71 -4.02 -19.63
C THR A 321 10.50 -4.66 -20.31
N ARG A 322 10.71 -5.31 -21.46
CA ARG A 322 9.61 -6.00 -22.16
C ARG A 322 9.02 -7.14 -21.33
N GLU A 323 9.85 -7.88 -20.60
CA GLU A 323 9.39 -8.87 -19.63
C GLU A 323 8.67 -8.22 -18.44
N GLY A 324 9.26 -7.21 -17.81
CA GLY A 324 8.71 -6.51 -16.65
C GLY A 324 7.30 -5.97 -16.89
N TYR A 325 7.02 -5.45 -18.08
CA TYR A 325 5.69 -4.94 -18.47
C TYR A 325 4.81 -5.93 -19.23
N ASN A 326 5.27 -7.16 -19.47
CA ASN A 326 4.56 -8.16 -20.27
C ASN A 326 4.26 -7.70 -21.72
N ILE A 327 5.20 -6.98 -22.34
CA ILE A 327 5.10 -6.46 -23.70
C ILE A 327 6.05 -7.17 -24.69
N HIS A 328 6.64 -8.29 -24.28
CA HIS A 328 7.45 -9.13 -25.16
C HIS A 328 6.59 -9.91 -26.18
N THR A 329 5.31 -10.19 -25.85
CA THR A 329 4.34 -10.87 -26.72
C THR A 329 3.40 -9.91 -27.46
N VAL A 330 3.76 -8.63 -27.61
CA VAL A 330 2.92 -7.68 -28.33
C VAL A 330 3.24 -7.77 -29.82
N ASP A 331 2.26 -8.19 -30.60
CA ASP A 331 2.32 -8.18 -32.05
C ASP A 331 2.01 -6.77 -32.55
N SER A 332 2.92 -6.21 -33.35
CA SER A 332 2.66 -4.98 -34.09
C SER A 332 1.93 -5.36 -35.38
N VAL A 333 0.71 -4.88 -35.53
CA VAL A 333 -0.07 -5.07 -36.75
C VAL A 333 -0.17 -3.71 -37.43
N ASP A 334 0.41 -3.60 -38.62
CA ASP A 334 0.18 -2.43 -39.45
C ASP A 334 -1.30 -2.38 -39.81
N TYR A 335 -1.95 -1.24 -39.55
CA TYR A 335 -3.33 -0.99 -39.93
C TYR A 335 -3.33 -0.16 -41.23
N PRO A 336 -3.32 -0.81 -42.41
CA PRO A 336 -3.39 -0.09 -43.67
C PRO A 336 -4.76 0.57 -43.77
N TYR A 337 -4.77 1.90 -43.75
CA TYR A 337 -5.96 2.67 -44.02
C TYR A 337 -6.32 2.50 -45.51
N GLU A 338 -7.31 1.65 -45.80
CA GLU A 338 -7.86 1.52 -47.14
C GLU A 338 -8.91 2.61 -47.38
N GLU A 339 -8.63 3.56 -48.28
CA GLU A 339 -9.55 4.65 -48.62
C GLU A 339 -10.82 4.18 -49.35
N THR A 340 -10.84 2.95 -49.87
CA THR A 340 -11.94 2.43 -50.70
C THR A 340 -12.98 1.65 -49.87
N LEU A 341 -14.07 2.34 -49.56
CA LEU A 341 -15.26 1.78 -48.93
C LEU A 341 -16.21 1.19 -49.98
N THR A 342 -16.31 -0.14 -50.04
CA THR A 342 -17.23 -0.86 -50.95
C THR A 342 -18.49 -1.32 -50.21
N TYR A 343 -19.63 -1.40 -50.91
CA TYR A 343 -20.89 -1.89 -50.34
C TYR A 343 -20.77 -3.28 -49.67
N ASP A 344 -20.09 -4.23 -50.31
CA ASP A 344 -19.87 -5.57 -49.74
C ASP A 344 -19.12 -5.56 -48.40
N LYS A 345 -18.21 -4.60 -48.20
CA LYS A 345 -17.50 -4.41 -46.93
C LYS A 345 -18.43 -3.86 -45.85
N LEU A 346 -19.39 -3.00 -46.22
CA LEU A 346 -20.39 -2.48 -45.29
C LEU A 346 -21.31 -3.61 -44.80
N VAL A 347 -21.81 -4.43 -45.72
CA VAL A 347 -22.68 -5.58 -45.39
C VAL A 347 -21.94 -6.59 -44.49
N LYS A 348 -20.67 -6.88 -44.77
CA LYS A 348 -19.86 -7.80 -43.95
C LYS A 348 -19.56 -7.28 -42.54
N ASN A 349 -19.60 -5.96 -42.31
CA ASN A 349 -19.26 -5.33 -41.04
C ASN A 349 -20.47 -4.61 -40.43
N GLU A 350 -21.68 -5.12 -40.67
CA GLU A 350 -22.92 -4.52 -40.20
C GLU A 350 -22.93 -4.35 -38.66
N GLU A 351 -22.42 -5.32 -37.90
CA GLU A 351 -22.28 -5.21 -36.45
C GLU A 351 -21.38 -4.04 -36.03
N THR A 352 -20.26 -3.81 -36.72
CA THR A 352 -19.38 -2.68 -36.44
C THR A 352 -20.10 -1.36 -36.73
N ILE A 353 -20.78 -1.26 -37.88
CA ILE A 353 -21.53 -0.06 -38.29
C ILE A 353 -22.63 0.26 -37.27
N LYS A 354 -23.39 -0.76 -36.86
CA LYS A 354 -24.44 -0.64 -35.84
C LYS A 354 -23.93 -0.33 -34.44
N ASN A 355 -22.62 -0.30 -34.23
CA ASN A 355 -21.98 0.05 -32.95
C ASN A 355 -21.03 1.24 -33.05
N ILE A 356 -21.03 1.97 -34.18
CA ILE A 356 -20.26 3.20 -34.30
C ILE A 356 -20.79 4.19 -33.27
N ARG A 357 -19.95 4.52 -32.30
CA ARG A 357 -20.27 5.46 -31.23
C ARG A 357 -20.44 6.86 -31.80
N VAL A 358 -21.67 7.36 -31.77
CA VAL A 358 -22.02 8.74 -32.19
C VAL A 358 -21.99 9.69 -30.98
N ASN A 359 -22.22 9.18 -29.77
CA ASN A 359 -22.25 9.94 -28.52
C ASN A 359 -20.96 9.75 -27.69
N ASP A 360 -20.50 10.75 -26.93
CA ASP A 360 -19.33 10.62 -26.02
C ASP A 360 -19.77 10.45 -24.56
N ALA A 361 -19.01 9.69 -23.77
CA ALA A 361 -19.36 9.39 -22.38
C ALA A 361 -19.44 10.64 -21.48
N ARG A 362 -18.61 11.67 -21.72
CA ARG A 362 -18.55 12.87 -20.88
C ARG A 362 -19.82 13.74 -20.97
N PRO A 363 -20.32 14.15 -22.15
CA PRO A 363 -21.59 14.87 -22.25
C PRO A 363 -22.77 13.99 -21.81
N MET A 364 -22.70 12.67 -22.05
CA MET A 364 -23.73 11.73 -21.61
C MET A 364 -23.95 11.75 -20.09
N LEU A 365 -22.89 11.85 -19.29
CA LEU A 365 -23.00 11.97 -17.84
C LEU A 365 -23.81 13.20 -17.41
N GLN A 366 -23.59 14.34 -18.08
CA GLN A 366 -24.34 15.57 -17.79
C GLN A 366 -25.81 15.40 -18.17
N THR A 367 -26.08 14.82 -19.34
CA THR A 367 -27.44 14.55 -19.79
C THR A 367 -28.15 13.61 -18.82
N PHE A 368 -27.56 12.48 -18.43
CA PHE A 368 -28.15 11.57 -17.45
C PHE A 368 -28.47 12.24 -16.12
N ASN A 369 -27.57 13.07 -15.60
CA ASN A 369 -27.84 13.84 -14.37
C ASN A 369 -28.99 14.85 -14.55
N GLN A 370 -29.20 15.38 -15.75
CA GLN A 370 -30.30 16.30 -16.04
C GLN A 370 -31.64 15.59 -16.20
N ILE A 371 -31.69 14.47 -16.93
CA ILE A 371 -32.96 13.83 -17.34
C ILE A 371 -33.32 12.57 -16.54
N GLN A 372 -32.38 11.97 -15.81
CA GLN A 372 -32.57 10.66 -15.15
C GLN A 372 -32.19 10.61 -13.67
N SER A 373 -31.72 11.71 -13.08
CA SER A 373 -31.53 11.82 -11.63
C SER A 373 -32.89 11.75 -10.91
N ILE A 374 -33.91 12.41 -11.48
CA ILE A 374 -35.32 12.47 -11.02
C ILE A 374 -35.49 13.17 -9.67
N ARG A 375 -34.53 13.06 -8.77
CA ARG A 375 -34.45 13.69 -7.45
C ARG A 375 -33.03 14.17 -7.18
N LEU A 376 -32.91 15.26 -6.41
CA LEU A 376 -31.63 15.91 -6.13
C LEU A 376 -30.62 15.03 -5.40
N TYR A 377 -31.09 14.05 -4.61
CA TYR A 377 -30.23 13.13 -3.87
C TYR A 377 -29.78 11.91 -4.68
N TYR A 378 -30.25 11.75 -5.92
CA TYR A 378 -29.70 10.76 -6.84
C TYR A 378 -28.70 11.41 -7.79
N ASP A 379 -27.58 10.73 -8.01
CA ASP A 379 -26.44 11.23 -8.77
C ASP A 379 -25.87 10.10 -9.63
N PHE A 380 -25.40 10.45 -10.82
CA PHE A 380 -24.54 9.60 -11.63
C PHE A 380 -23.11 10.12 -11.52
N VAL A 381 -22.17 9.24 -11.18
CA VAL A 381 -20.76 9.60 -10.96
C VAL A 381 -19.95 9.48 -12.25
N ASP A 382 -20.15 8.40 -12.97
CA ASP A 382 -19.46 8.08 -14.21
C ASP A 382 -20.41 7.44 -15.24
N VAL A 383 -19.91 7.23 -16.45
CA VAL A 383 -20.61 6.49 -17.50
C VAL A 383 -19.65 5.44 -18.03
N ASN A 384 -20.01 4.18 -17.88
CA ASN A 384 -19.23 3.07 -18.39
C ASN A 384 -19.73 2.67 -19.78
N ILE A 385 -18.84 2.08 -20.56
CA ILE A 385 -19.13 1.55 -21.89
C ILE A 385 -19.06 0.04 -21.79
N ASP A 386 -20.15 -0.61 -22.15
CA ASP A 386 -20.25 -2.06 -22.12
C ASP A 386 -20.94 -2.59 -23.39
N ARG A 387 -20.96 -3.91 -23.57
CA ARG A 387 -21.58 -4.57 -24.72
C ARG A 387 -22.48 -5.71 -24.26
N TYR A 388 -23.72 -5.68 -24.73
CA TYR A 388 -24.73 -6.69 -24.43
C TYR A 388 -25.29 -7.29 -25.73
N THR A 389 -25.84 -8.49 -25.63
CA THR A 389 -26.69 -9.03 -26.70
C THR A 389 -28.12 -8.65 -26.37
N ILE A 390 -28.65 -7.63 -27.04
CA ILE A 390 -29.98 -7.06 -26.75
C ILE A 390 -30.91 -7.46 -27.89
N ASP A 391 -31.96 -8.21 -27.57
CA ASP A 391 -32.94 -8.72 -28.55
C ASP A 391 -32.25 -9.51 -29.70
N GLY A 392 -31.20 -10.25 -29.36
CA GLY A 392 -30.39 -11.02 -30.30
C GLY A 392 -29.32 -10.23 -31.08
N ALA A 393 -29.22 -8.91 -30.90
CA ALA A 393 -28.24 -8.06 -31.57
C ALA A 393 -27.12 -7.61 -30.61
N TYR A 394 -25.86 -7.78 -31.04
CA TYR A 394 -24.72 -7.28 -30.29
C TYR A 394 -24.67 -5.76 -30.30
N THR A 395 -24.90 -5.14 -29.15
CA THR A 395 -25.11 -3.71 -28.99
C THR A 395 -24.21 -3.15 -27.91
N GLN A 396 -23.48 -2.09 -28.26
CA GLN A 396 -22.65 -1.31 -27.37
C GLN A 396 -23.49 -0.23 -26.71
N VAL A 397 -23.40 -0.13 -25.39
CA VAL A 397 -24.22 0.76 -24.58
C VAL A 397 -23.38 1.57 -23.62
N PHE A 398 -23.91 2.72 -23.26
CA PHE A 398 -23.58 3.40 -22.02
C PHE A 398 -24.42 2.83 -20.88
N ILE A 399 -23.78 2.55 -19.76
CA ILE A 399 -24.42 2.13 -18.52
C ILE A 399 -23.89 2.96 -17.36
N THR A 400 -24.79 3.39 -16.47
CA THR A 400 -24.41 4.13 -15.27
C THR A 400 -25.33 3.78 -14.08
N PRO A 401 -24.79 3.58 -12.86
CA PRO A 401 -25.59 3.37 -11.67
C PRO A 401 -26.16 4.67 -11.12
N ARG A 402 -27.43 4.62 -10.71
CA ARG A 402 -28.06 5.73 -9.98
C ARG A 402 -27.72 5.61 -8.50
N GLU A 403 -26.71 6.35 -8.07
CA GLU A 403 -26.24 6.32 -6.68
C GLU A 403 -26.91 7.37 -5.79
N LEU A 404 -27.03 7.04 -4.51
CA LEU A 404 -27.57 7.94 -3.50
C LEU A 404 -26.48 8.85 -2.93
N ASN A 405 -26.64 10.16 -3.14
CA ASN A 405 -25.82 11.21 -2.57
C ASN A 405 -26.50 11.87 -1.37
N GLN A 406 -26.25 11.34 -0.18
CA GLN A 406 -26.81 11.87 1.08
C GLN A 406 -26.43 13.32 1.38
N GLN A 407 -25.37 13.87 0.76
CA GLN A 407 -25.00 15.27 0.94
C GLN A 407 -25.97 16.24 0.25
N LYS A 408 -26.69 15.76 -0.77
CA LYS A 408 -27.69 16.54 -1.51
C LYS A 408 -29.10 16.42 -0.91
N LEU A 409 -29.27 15.71 0.22
CA LEU A 409 -30.50 15.78 1.00
C LEU A 409 -30.74 17.20 1.51
N ASP A 410 -32.01 17.61 1.59
CA ASP A 410 -32.39 18.88 2.19
C ASP A 410 -31.89 18.97 3.63
N SER A 411 -31.53 20.18 4.07
CA SER A 411 -30.97 20.40 5.41
C SER A 411 -31.89 19.90 6.53
N GLN A 412 -33.20 20.05 6.36
CA GLN A 412 -34.22 19.52 7.29
C GLN A 412 -34.31 17.99 7.25
N ALA A 413 -34.01 17.38 6.10
CA ALA A 413 -34.03 15.93 5.90
C ALA A 413 -32.72 15.24 6.35
N LYS A 414 -31.65 15.97 6.65
CA LYS A 414 -30.37 15.43 7.20
C LYS A 414 -30.49 15.08 8.68
N THR A 415 -31.48 14.27 9.03
CA THR A 415 -31.62 13.68 10.35
C THR A 415 -30.88 12.35 10.41
N TRP A 416 -30.49 11.91 11.62
CA TRP A 416 -29.82 10.63 11.77
C TRP A 416 -30.70 9.43 11.34
N VAL A 417 -32.02 9.52 11.50
CA VAL A 417 -32.91 8.46 10.99
C VAL A 417 -32.84 8.41 9.46
N ASN A 418 -32.92 9.57 8.80
CA ASN A 418 -32.86 9.63 7.35
C ASN A 418 -31.52 9.20 6.78
N GLU A 419 -30.40 9.67 7.33
CA GLU A 419 -29.07 9.37 6.80
C GLU A 419 -28.64 7.92 7.03
N TYR A 420 -29.10 7.27 8.10
CA TYR A 420 -28.57 5.96 8.51
C TYR A 420 -29.58 4.82 8.44
N LEU A 421 -30.90 5.08 8.45
CA LEU A 421 -31.94 4.04 8.44
C LEU A 421 -32.87 4.13 7.23
N LYS A 422 -33.15 5.34 6.71
CA LYS A 422 -34.14 5.53 5.64
C LYS A 422 -33.51 5.61 4.25
N PHE A 423 -32.65 6.60 4.00
CA PHE A 423 -31.94 6.78 2.73
C PHE A 423 -30.65 5.95 2.74
N THR A 424 -30.80 4.64 2.55
CA THR A 424 -29.68 3.70 2.70
C THR A 424 -29.00 3.39 1.37
N HIS A 425 -29.70 3.32 0.25
CA HIS A 425 -29.18 2.78 -1.01
C HIS A 425 -29.51 3.65 -2.23
N GLY A 426 -28.74 3.50 -3.32
CA GLY A 426 -29.09 4.00 -4.67
C GLY A 426 -30.09 3.08 -5.37
N TYR A 427 -30.62 3.44 -6.53
CA TYR A 427 -31.71 2.67 -7.14
C TYR A 427 -31.66 2.61 -8.67
N GLY A 428 -31.21 1.47 -9.19
CA GLY A 428 -31.22 1.10 -10.60
C GLY A 428 -30.08 1.67 -11.42
N VAL A 429 -30.12 1.41 -12.72
CA VAL A 429 -29.16 1.90 -13.70
C VAL A 429 -29.88 2.55 -14.88
N VAL A 430 -29.15 3.38 -15.61
CA VAL A 430 -29.61 3.93 -16.90
C VAL A 430 -28.76 3.29 -17.99
N ILE A 431 -29.42 2.81 -19.05
CA ILE A 431 -28.77 2.19 -20.21
C ILE A 431 -29.20 2.93 -21.47
N SER A 432 -28.24 3.29 -22.31
CA SER A 432 -28.46 3.99 -23.58
C SER A 432 -27.54 3.42 -24.67
N PRO A 433 -28.00 3.17 -25.91
CA PRO A 433 -27.13 2.75 -26.99
C PRO A 433 -26.14 3.86 -27.34
N VAL A 434 -24.91 3.50 -27.70
CA VAL A 434 -23.87 4.51 -28.01
C VAL A 434 -24.10 5.26 -29.33
N ASN A 435 -25.03 4.79 -30.15
CA ASN A 435 -25.23 5.22 -31.54
C ASN A 435 -26.66 5.67 -31.87
N ARG A 436 -27.55 5.79 -30.88
CA ARG A 436 -28.94 6.19 -31.11
C ARG A 436 -29.32 7.42 -30.30
N VAL A 437 -30.11 8.27 -30.93
CA VAL A 437 -30.67 9.49 -30.36
C VAL A 437 -32.15 9.59 -30.74
N THR A 438 -32.92 10.29 -29.93
CA THR A 438 -34.31 10.64 -30.23
C THR A 438 -34.37 11.72 -31.31
N GLU A 439 -35.57 12.04 -31.81
CA GLU A 439 -35.77 13.10 -32.81
C GLU A 439 -35.33 14.48 -32.28
N GLU A 440 -35.39 14.69 -30.97
CA GLU A 440 -34.91 15.90 -30.28
C GLU A 440 -33.39 15.92 -30.04
N GLY A 441 -32.66 14.89 -30.48
CA GLY A 441 -31.21 14.75 -30.30
C GLY A 441 -30.80 14.32 -28.89
N GLN A 442 -31.73 13.88 -28.04
CA GLN A 442 -31.42 13.30 -26.74
C GLN A 442 -30.98 11.84 -26.88
N PRO A 443 -30.18 11.28 -25.96
CA PRO A 443 -29.84 9.87 -26.00
C PRO A 443 -31.09 8.99 -25.86
N GLU A 444 -31.21 7.98 -26.72
CA GLU A 444 -32.26 6.97 -26.57
C GLU A 444 -31.98 6.14 -25.30
N LEU A 445 -32.98 5.94 -24.45
CA LEU A 445 -32.81 5.21 -23.19
C LEU A 445 -33.49 3.84 -23.27
N LEU A 446 -32.70 2.77 -23.23
CA LEU A 446 -33.19 1.39 -23.15
C LEU A 446 -33.66 1.01 -21.74
N MET A 447 -33.03 1.60 -20.73
CA MET A 447 -33.39 1.44 -19.33
C MET A 447 -33.39 2.79 -18.64
N ARG A 448 -34.49 3.14 -17.97
CA ARG A 448 -34.73 4.49 -17.43
C ARG A 448 -35.69 4.49 -16.26
N ASN A 449 -35.82 5.67 -15.65
CA ASN A 449 -36.75 6.01 -14.57
C ASN A 449 -36.49 5.26 -13.25
N ILE A 450 -37.37 5.52 -12.28
CA ILE A 450 -37.42 4.90 -10.97
C ILE A 450 -38.90 4.59 -10.67
N PRO A 451 -39.28 3.30 -10.53
CA PRO A 451 -38.43 2.12 -10.68
C PRO A 451 -37.89 1.98 -12.12
N PRO A 452 -36.75 1.29 -12.32
CA PRO A 452 -36.21 1.07 -13.66
C PRO A 452 -37.20 0.32 -14.54
N ILE A 453 -37.50 0.90 -15.70
CA ILE A 453 -38.30 0.27 -16.75
C ILE A 453 -37.44 0.08 -17.99
N THR A 454 -37.70 -1.02 -18.70
CA THR A 454 -37.00 -1.40 -19.92
C THR A 454 -37.99 -2.00 -20.92
N SER A 455 -37.70 -1.82 -22.20
CA SER A 455 -38.45 -2.40 -23.32
C SER A 455 -37.71 -3.54 -24.01
N THR A 456 -36.57 -3.96 -23.48
CA THR A 456 -35.70 -4.99 -24.05
C THR A 456 -35.64 -6.22 -23.14
N ASP A 457 -34.88 -7.24 -23.55
CA ASP A 457 -34.54 -8.42 -22.74
C ASP A 457 -33.61 -8.15 -21.54
N LEU A 458 -33.22 -6.90 -21.28
CA LEU A 458 -32.37 -6.51 -20.15
C LEU A 458 -33.18 -6.36 -18.86
N LEU A 459 -33.29 -7.44 -18.08
CA LEU A 459 -34.06 -7.43 -16.84
C LEU A 459 -33.17 -7.19 -15.61
N ILE A 460 -33.64 -6.33 -14.70
CA ILE A 460 -33.07 -6.16 -13.35
C ILE A 460 -34.01 -6.81 -12.34
N GLN A 461 -33.50 -7.78 -11.58
CA GLN A 461 -34.28 -8.40 -10.51
C GLN A 461 -34.33 -7.54 -9.25
N ARG A 462 -33.20 -6.92 -8.89
CA ARG A 462 -33.03 -6.11 -7.67
C ARG A 462 -32.23 -4.85 -7.98
N PRO A 463 -32.89 -3.68 -8.11
CA PRO A 463 -32.23 -2.44 -8.50
C PRO A 463 -31.49 -1.74 -7.35
N GLU A 464 -31.60 -2.20 -6.10
CA GLU A 464 -31.03 -1.50 -4.96
C GLU A 464 -29.49 -1.53 -4.97
N ILE A 465 -28.87 -0.38 -4.68
CA ILE A 465 -27.42 -0.18 -4.73
C ILE A 465 -26.92 0.14 -3.32
N TYR A 466 -26.55 -0.89 -2.56
CA TYR A 466 -25.96 -0.73 -1.23
C TYR A 466 -24.47 -0.44 -1.30
N PHE A 467 -23.77 -0.83 -2.37
CA PHE A 467 -22.34 -0.58 -2.52
C PHE A 467 -22.07 0.16 -3.83
N GLY A 468 -21.45 1.32 -3.71
CA GLY A 468 -21.16 2.21 -4.84
C GLY A 468 -20.07 3.23 -4.50
N GLU A 469 -19.77 4.12 -5.41
CA GLU A 469 -18.72 5.13 -5.30
C GLU A 469 -19.07 6.26 -4.32
N LEU A 470 -20.35 6.62 -4.16
CA LEU A 470 -20.80 7.68 -3.26
C LEU A 470 -21.13 7.19 -1.85
N THR A 471 -21.14 5.87 -1.63
CA THR A 471 -21.55 5.22 -0.37
C THR A 471 -20.49 5.32 0.73
N ASN A 472 -20.26 6.53 1.25
CA ASN A 472 -19.16 6.82 2.18
C ASN A 472 -19.51 6.70 3.68
N ARG A 473 -20.78 6.46 4.01
CA ARG A 473 -21.26 6.33 5.39
C ARG A 473 -21.67 4.90 5.71
N TYR A 474 -21.70 4.56 6.99
CA TYR A 474 -22.37 3.35 7.44
C TYR A 474 -23.89 3.51 7.31
N VAL A 475 -24.60 2.40 7.18
CA VAL A 475 -26.07 2.38 7.30
C VAL A 475 -26.49 1.20 8.16
N LEU A 476 -27.72 1.30 8.64
CA LEU A 476 -28.39 0.31 9.45
C LEU A 476 -29.53 -0.26 8.63
N VAL A 477 -29.51 -1.58 8.47
CA VAL A 477 -30.55 -2.33 7.75
C VAL A 477 -31.27 -3.26 8.71
N ASN A 478 -32.45 -3.74 8.31
CA ASN A 478 -33.31 -4.56 9.17
C ASN A 478 -33.63 -3.87 10.50
N THR A 479 -33.90 -2.57 10.42
CA THR A 479 -34.41 -1.76 11.53
C THR A 479 -35.94 -1.76 11.57
N LEU A 480 -36.53 -1.19 12.61
CA LEU A 480 -37.98 -0.97 12.65
C LEU A 480 -38.45 0.13 11.69
N GLU A 481 -37.55 1.06 11.34
CA GLU A 481 -37.78 2.01 10.23
C GLU A 481 -37.49 1.29 8.91
N LYS A 482 -38.40 1.41 7.94
CA LYS A 482 -38.20 0.87 6.60
C LYS A 482 -37.31 1.78 5.77
N GLU A 483 -36.61 1.16 4.82
CA GLU A 483 -35.70 1.84 3.91
C GLU A 483 -36.50 2.45 2.76
N PHE A 484 -36.06 3.61 2.28
CA PHE A 484 -36.70 4.31 1.17
C PHE A 484 -36.14 3.81 -0.16
N ASP A 485 -37.02 3.39 -1.06
CA ASP A 485 -36.66 3.03 -2.44
C ASP A 485 -36.88 4.23 -3.36
N TYR A 486 -38.14 4.66 -3.50
CA TYR A 486 -38.51 5.73 -4.43
C TYR A 486 -39.88 6.34 -4.13
N PRO A 487 -40.15 7.57 -4.63
CA PRO A 487 -41.45 8.19 -4.48
C PRO A 487 -42.45 7.66 -5.52
N SER A 488 -43.68 7.39 -5.11
CA SER A 488 -44.79 6.93 -5.95
C SER A 488 -46.04 7.78 -5.68
N GLY A 489 -46.26 8.80 -6.52
CA GLY A 489 -47.30 9.80 -6.29
C GLY A 489 -47.02 10.60 -5.02
N ASP A 490 -48.00 10.67 -4.13
CA ASP A 490 -47.88 11.31 -2.80
C ASP A 490 -47.27 10.38 -1.72
N ASN A 491 -47.08 9.09 -2.04
CA ASN A 491 -46.54 8.09 -1.11
C ASN A 491 -45.09 7.73 -1.45
N ASN A 492 -44.41 7.07 -0.51
CA ASN A 492 -43.09 6.49 -0.72
C ASN A 492 -43.21 4.97 -0.79
N VAL A 493 -42.49 4.37 -1.73
CA VAL A 493 -42.22 2.93 -1.73
C VAL A 493 -41.06 2.69 -0.81
N GLU A 494 -41.26 1.78 0.13
CA GLU A 494 -40.29 1.44 1.16
C GLU A 494 -40.06 -0.06 1.16
N SER A 495 -38.81 -0.45 1.40
CA SER A 495 -38.38 -1.85 1.42
C SER A 495 -37.66 -2.20 2.72
N LEU A 496 -37.38 -3.48 2.88
CA LEU A 496 -36.47 -3.98 3.90
C LEU A 496 -35.37 -4.75 3.19
N TYR A 497 -34.13 -4.59 3.66
CA TYR A 497 -33.01 -5.33 3.11
C TYR A 497 -33.18 -6.86 3.24
N GLU A 498 -33.28 -7.54 2.09
CA GLU A 498 -33.45 -9.00 2.04
C GLU A 498 -32.14 -9.78 2.07
N GLY A 499 -30.99 -9.10 2.05
CA GLY A 499 -29.70 -9.75 2.11
C GLY A 499 -29.34 -10.27 3.51
N ALA A 500 -28.40 -11.22 3.56
CA ALA A 500 -27.92 -11.80 4.82
C ALA A 500 -26.70 -11.08 5.40
N ASP A 501 -26.15 -10.13 4.67
CA ASP A 501 -24.89 -9.47 4.98
C ASP A 501 -25.05 -8.35 6.02
N GLY A 502 -23.93 -7.81 6.53
CA GLY A 502 -23.91 -6.84 7.61
C GLY A 502 -23.75 -7.47 9.00
N ILE A 503 -23.17 -6.69 9.90
CA ILE A 503 -22.84 -7.14 11.25
C ILE A 503 -24.04 -6.95 12.16
N ARG A 504 -24.60 -8.04 12.70
CA ARG A 504 -25.71 -7.99 13.66
C ARG A 504 -25.35 -7.17 14.89
N LEU A 505 -26.23 -6.25 15.28
CA LEU A 505 -26.07 -5.33 16.41
C LEU A 505 -26.62 -5.90 17.73
N SER A 506 -26.34 -7.17 18.01
CA SER A 506 -26.77 -7.84 19.24
C SER A 506 -25.80 -7.62 20.41
N GLY A 507 -26.32 -7.36 21.61
CA GLY A 507 -25.54 -7.31 22.86
C GLY A 507 -24.46 -6.23 22.87
N LEU A 508 -23.23 -6.60 23.25
CA LEU A 508 -22.09 -5.67 23.36
C LEU A 508 -21.65 -5.07 22.01
N LYS A 509 -21.97 -5.71 20.88
CA LYS A 509 -21.62 -5.18 19.54
C LYS A 509 -22.23 -3.80 19.31
N ARG A 510 -23.45 -3.57 19.79
CA ARG A 510 -24.13 -2.28 19.71
C ARG A 510 -23.34 -1.17 20.41
N LEU A 511 -22.82 -1.43 21.61
CA LEU A 511 -21.96 -0.49 22.35
C LEU A 511 -20.63 -0.24 21.62
N ILE A 512 -20.00 -1.32 21.14
CA ILE A 512 -18.72 -1.25 20.40
C ILE A 512 -18.87 -0.36 19.15
N PHE A 513 -19.92 -0.56 18.35
CA PHE A 513 -20.17 0.26 17.16
C PHE A 513 -20.61 1.68 17.52
N ALA A 514 -21.35 1.90 18.61
CA ALA A 514 -21.71 3.23 19.07
C ALA A 514 -20.45 4.07 19.41
N ILE A 515 -19.47 3.47 20.10
CA ILE A 515 -18.19 4.14 20.41
C ILE A 515 -17.35 4.34 19.15
N ASN A 516 -17.24 3.31 18.30
CA ASN A 516 -16.44 3.37 17.07
C ASN A 516 -16.95 4.41 16.08
N GLN A 517 -18.27 4.45 15.85
CA GLN A 517 -18.94 5.39 14.95
C GLN A 517 -19.25 6.73 15.62
N ARG A 518 -18.83 6.93 16.88
CA ARG A 518 -19.06 8.14 17.68
C ARG A 518 -20.53 8.58 17.70
N SER A 519 -21.44 7.61 17.77
CA SER A 519 -22.89 7.83 17.69
C SER A 519 -23.62 7.19 18.87
N MET A 520 -23.98 8.01 19.86
CA MET A 520 -24.82 7.57 20.98
C MET A 520 -26.21 7.12 20.52
N LYS A 521 -26.71 7.66 19.40
CA LYS A 521 -28.00 7.29 18.80
C LYS A 521 -28.05 5.81 18.44
N LEU A 522 -26.92 5.23 18.05
CA LEU A 522 -26.81 3.79 17.76
C LEU A 522 -27.08 2.96 19.02
N LEU A 523 -26.74 3.46 20.22
CA LEU A 523 -26.98 2.77 21.48
C LEU A 523 -28.42 2.96 22.01
N VAL A 524 -29.00 4.16 21.87
CA VAL A 524 -30.27 4.52 22.53
C VAL A 524 -31.50 4.47 21.62
N SER A 525 -31.35 4.41 20.30
CA SER A 525 -32.49 4.43 19.38
C SER A 525 -33.37 3.18 19.52
N ASN A 526 -34.68 3.37 19.66
CA ASN A 526 -35.65 2.27 19.69
C ASN A 526 -35.85 1.62 18.31
N ASN A 527 -35.39 2.23 17.23
CA ASN A 527 -35.51 1.68 15.88
C ASN A 527 -34.53 0.52 15.63
N ILE A 528 -33.52 0.33 16.50
CA ILE A 528 -32.52 -0.73 16.41
C ILE A 528 -32.88 -1.84 17.39
N ASN A 529 -32.99 -3.07 16.86
CA ASN A 529 -33.20 -4.29 17.63
C ASN A 529 -32.03 -5.28 17.44
N SER A 530 -32.17 -6.52 17.92
CA SER A 530 -31.14 -7.56 17.82
C SER A 530 -30.91 -8.08 16.39
N ASP A 531 -31.90 -7.92 15.50
CA ASP A 531 -31.85 -8.36 14.12
C ASP A 531 -31.27 -7.28 13.19
N SER A 532 -31.26 -6.03 13.64
CA SER A 532 -30.66 -4.91 12.94
C SER A 532 -29.17 -5.14 12.69
N ARG A 533 -28.72 -4.73 11.50
CA ARG A 533 -27.34 -4.93 11.04
C ARG A 533 -26.71 -3.62 10.65
N ILE A 534 -25.43 -3.47 10.95
CA ILE A 534 -24.62 -2.36 10.45
C ILE A 534 -23.83 -2.79 9.21
N MET A 535 -23.95 -2.00 8.15
CA MET A 535 -23.12 -2.12 6.95
C MET A 535 -22.00 -1.09 6.98
N LEU A 536 -20.76 -1.54 6.82
CA LEU A 536 -19.55 -0.72 6.91
C LEU A 536 -18.76 -0.72 5.60
N ASN A 537 -17.92 0.30 5.44
CA ASN A 537 -16.98 0.46 4.32
C ASN A 537 -17.67 0.25 2.97
N ARG A 538 -18.79 0.95 2.75
CA ARG A 538 -19.65 0.69 1.60
C ARG A 538 -19.03 1.14 0.27
N ASN A 539 -18.24 2.20 0.32
CA ASN A 539 -17.46 2.68 -0.82
C ASN A 539 -16.56 1.57 -1.35
N ILE A 540 -16.79 1.21 -2.62
CA ILE A 540 -16.19 0.04 -3.26
C ILE A 540 -14.65 0.12 -3.28
N MET A 541 -14.09 1.29 -3.55
CA MET A 541 -12.63 1.49 -3.62
C MET A 541 -11.97 1.44 -2.24
N ASN A 542 -12.56 2.10 -1.24
CA ASN A 542 -12.07 2.07 0.13
C ASN A 542 -12.14 0.65 0.73
N ARG A 543 -13.21 -0.09 0.43
CA ARG A 543 -13.35 -1.49 0.83
C ARG A 543 -12.23 -2.37 0.29
N VAL A 544 -12.02 -2.39 -1.02
CA VAL A 544 -11.04 -3.30 -1.63
C VAL A 544 -9.62 -2.96 -1.19
N ARG A 545 -9.29 -1.67 -1.05
CA ARG A 545 -8.01 -1.21 -0.50
C ARG A 545 -7.80 -1.63 0.96
N THR A 546 -8.87 -1.73 1.75
CA THR A 546 -8.80 -2.20 3.14
C THR A 546 -8.60 -3.72 3.21
N ILE A 547 -9.29 -4.49 2.35
CA ILE A 547 -9.22 -5.96 2.32
C ILE A 547 -7.87 -6.44 1.77
N ALA A 548 -7.42 -5.88 0.65
CA ALA A 548 -6.18 -6.28 -0.01
C ALA A 548 -5.33 -5.04 -0.36
N PRO A 549 -4.66 -4.43 0.63
CA PRO A 549 -3.83 -3.22 0.44
C PRO A 549 -2.54 -3.47 -0.35
N PHE A 550 -2.21 -4.72 -0.65
CA PHE A 550 -1.01 -5.11 -1.39
C PHE A 550 -1.22 -5.12 -2.92
N LEU A 551 -2.44 -4.90 -3.39
CA LEU A 551 -2.76 -4.75 -4.80
C LEU A 551 -2.83 -3.27 -5.17
N THR A 552 -2.44 -2.96 -6.40
CA THR A 552 -2.65 -1.65 -7.01
C THR A 552 -3.95 -1.71 -7.81
N TYR A 553 -5.00 -0.99 -7.38
CA TYR A 553 -6.30 -1.03 -8.04
C TYR A 553 -6.39 -0.03 -9.19
N ASP A 554 -7.20 -0.33 -10.20
CA ASP A 554 -7.64 0.64 -11.21
C ASP A 554 -8.50 1.75 -10.56
N ASP A 555 -8.55 2.94 -11.17
CA ASP A 555 -9.31 4.09 -10.63
C ASP A 555 -10.69 4.22 -11.30
N SER A 556 -10.95 3.42 -12.33
CA SER A 556 -12.23 3.37 -13.04
C SER A 556 -12.90 2.01 -12.79
N PRO A 557 -13.59 1.83 -11.64
CA PRO A 557 -14.52 0.71 -11.48
C PRO A 557 -15.60 0.81 -12.56
N TYR A 558 -16.12 -0.31 -13.03
CA TYR A 558 -17.20 -0.29 -14.02
C TYR A 558 -18.35 -1.22 -13.62
N ILE A 559 -19.57 -0.77 -13.87
CA ILE A 559 -20.78 -1.54 -13.58
C ILE A 559 -21.13 -2.46 -14.75
N VAL A 560 -21.63 -3.65 -14.43
CA VAL A 560 -22.11 -4.65 -15.39
C VAL A 560 -23.47 -5.17 -14.93
N LEU A 561 -24.44 -5.22 -15.84
CA LEU A 561 -25.70 -5.94 -15.67
C LEU A 561 -25.55 -7.36 -16.20
N ASN A 562 -25.59 -8.37 -15.33
CA ASN A 562 -25.53 -9.75 -15.78
C ASN A 562 -26.90 -10.19 -16.34
N GLN A 563 -26.95 -10.44 -17.66
CA GLN A 563 -28.18 -10.81 -18.36
C GLN A 563 -28.77 -12.17 -17.91
N MET A 564 -27.97 -13.06 -17.29
CA MET A 564 -28.45 -14.39 -16.88
C MET A 564 -29.21 -14.38 -15.54
N ASP A 565 -28.79 -13.55 -14.59
CA ASP A 565 -29.37 -13.49 -13.24
C ASP A 565 -30.03 -12.14 -12.93
N GLY A 566 -29.94 -11.16 -13.84
CA GLY A 566 -30.49 -9.82 -13.69
C GLY A 566 -29.90 -9.02 -12.54
N LYS A 567 -28.66 -9.34 -12.12
CA LYS A 567 -27.96 -8.64 -11.03
C LYS A 567 -26.93 -7.66 -11.56
N LEU A 568 -26.67 -6.66 -10.73
CA LEU A 568 -25.65 -5.66 -10.98
C LEU A 568 -24.36 -6.02 -10.25
N TYR A 569 -23.24 -5.81 -10.93
CA TYR A 569 -21.90 -6.04 -10.39
C TYR A 569 -20.99 -4.85 -10.67
N TRP A 570 -20.22 -4.44 -9.66
CA TRP A 570 -19.03 -3.63 -9.88
C TRP A 570 -17.86 -4.55 -10.20
N ILE A 571 -17.13 -4.24 -11.26
CA ILE A 571 -15.87 -4.90 -11.61
C ILE A 571 -14.72 -3.89 -11.48
N ILE A 572 -13.65 -4.31 -10.81
CA ILE A 572 -12.47 -3.50 -10.57
C ILE A 572 -11.25 -4.30 -11.01
N ASP A 573 -10.46 -3.75 -11.92
CA ASP A 573 -9.17 -4.30 -12.30
C ASP A 573 -8.13 -4.04 -11.20
N ALA A 574 -7.30 -5.03 -10.90
CA ALA A 574 -6.24 -4.92 -9.90
C ALA A 574 -4.94 -5.57 -10.38
N TYR A 575 -3.86 -4.87 -10.07
CA TYR A 575 -2.53 -5.13 -10.57
C TYR A 575 -1.58 -5.53 -9.44
N THR A 576 -0.71 -6.49 -9.72
CA THR A 576 0.48 -6.74 -8.90
C THR A 576 1.64 -5.94 -9.49
N THR A 577 2.23 -5.06 -8.69
CA THR A 577 3.27 -4.13 -9.11
C THR A 577 4.54 -4.28 -8.26
N SER A 578 5.68 -3.92 -8.84
CA SER A 578 6.94 -3.81 -8.12
C SER A 578 7.85 -2.79 -8.80
N GLY A 579 8.64 -2.05 -8.03
CA GLY A 579 9.70 -1.15 -8.52
C GLY A 579 11.10 -1.77 -8.43
N GLU A 580 11.18 -3.07 -8.16
CA GLU A 580 12.41 -3.79 -7.81
C GLU A 580 12.81 -4.82 -8.89
N TYR A 581 12.16 -4.82 -10.05
CA TYR A 581 12.53 -5.71 -11.15
C TYR A 581 13.85 -5.24 -11.78
N PRO A 582 14.90 -6.07 -11.84
CA PRO A 582 16.21 -5.67 -12.32
C PRO A 582 16.21 -5.44 -13.84
N TYR A 583 17.02 -4.50 -14.30
CA TYR A 583 17.15 -4.04 -15.69
C TYR A 583 15.88 -3.49 -16.35
N SER A 584 14.71 -3.56 -15.73
CA SER A 584 13.49 -2.99 -16.30
C SER A 584 13.38 -1.51 -16.02
N GLU A 585 13.20 -0.71 -17.06
CA GLU A 585 13.00 0.73 -16.96
C GLU A 585 11.78 1.08 -16.10
N LYS A 586 11.95 2.10 -15.25
CA LYS A 586 10.89 2.55 -14.36
C LYS A 586 9.91 3.47 -15.09
N SER A 587 8.64 3.19 -14.92
CA SER A 587 7.54 4.06 -15.37
C SER A 587 6.70 4.47 -14.17
N ARG A 588 6.13 5.67 -14.23
CA ARG A 588 5.29 6.19 -13.17
C ARG A 588 3.86 5.67 -13.36
N PHE A 589 3.41 4.86 -12.42
CA PHE A 589 2.04 4.33 -12.39
C PHE A 589 1.40 4.65 -11.05
N LYS A 590 0.30 5.40 -11.07
CA LYS A 590 -0.47 5.79 -9.87
C LYS A 590 0.40 6.41 -8.76
N GLY A 591 1.32 7.28 -9.15
CA GLY A 591 2.23 7.97 -8.23
C GLY A 591 3.38 7.12 -7.68
N GLN A 592 3.54 5.88 -8.15
CA GLN A 592 4.63 4.98 -7.78
C GLN A 592 5.52 4.69 -8.99
N ASP A 593 6.83 4.61 -8.77
CA ASP A 593 7.76 4.15 -9.79
C ASP A 593 7.76 2.62 -9.80
N ILE A 594 7.25 2.06 -10.90
CA ILE A 594 7.16 0.61 -11.10
C ILE A 594 8.14 0.20 -12.20
N SER A 595 8.67 -1.01 -12.10
CA SER A 595 9.43 -1.69 -13.16
C SER A 595 8.85 -3.08 -13.46
N TYR A 596 7.70 -3.40 -12.87
CA TYR A 596 6.96 -4.62 -13.11
C TYR A 596 5.47 -4.39 -12.85
N ILE A 597 4.64 -4.91 -13.73
CA ILE A 597 3.18 -4.89 -13.59
C ILE A 597 2.54 -6.11 -14.25
N ARG A 598 1.52 -6.67 -13.59
CA ARG A 598 0.61 -7.68 -14.18
C ARG A 598 -0.82 -7.41 -13.74
N ASN A 599 -1.77 -7.47 -14.68
CA ASN A 599 -3.19 -7.54 -14.35
C ASN A 599 -3.49 -8.96 -13.83
N SER A 600 -3.40 -9.10 -12.51
CA SER A 600 -3.37 -10.40 -11.84
C SER A 600 -4.68 -10.75 -11.13
N VAL A 601 -5.56 -9.77 -10.97
CA VAL A 601 -6.78 -9.88 -10.17
C VAL A 601 -7.89 -9.04 -10.78
N LYS A 602 -9.09 -9.59 -10.83
CA LYS A 602 -10.33 -8.79 -10.93
C LYS A 602 -11.13 -8.93 -9.65
N VAL A 603 -11.65 -7.82 -9.18
CA VAL A 603 -12.59 -7.81 -8.05
C VAL A 603 -14.00 -7.65 -8.59
N VAL A 604 -14.91 -8.51 -8.15
CA VAL A 604 -16.33 -8.45 -8.49
C VAL A 604 -17.11 -8.19 -7.21
N ILE A 605 -17.93 -7.14 -7.18
CA ILE A 605 -18.74 -6.76 -6.02
C ILE A 605 -20.19 -6.76 -6.44
N ASP A 606 -20.99 -7.60 -5.81
CA ASP A 606 -22.45 -7.60 -5.95
C ASP A 606 -23.01 -6.39 -5.19
N LEU A 607 -23.85 -5.59 -5.84
CA LEU A 607 -24.36 -4.33 -5.27
C LEU A 607 -25.25 -4.55 -4.03
N MET A 608 -25.78 -5.76 -3.85
CA MET A 608 -26.62 -6.16 -2.72
C MET A 608 -25.85 -6.91 -1.63
N LYS A 609 -24.63 -7.40 -1.91
CA LYS A 609 -23.87 -8.24 -0.97
C LYS A 609 -22.59 -7.58 -0.49
N GLU A 610 -22.27 -7.77 0.80
CA GLU A 610 -21.09 -7.13 1.38
C GLU A 610 -19.77 -7.74 0.88
N ARG A 611 -19.76 -9.04 0.56
CA ARG A 611 -18.52 -9.78 0.26
C ARG A 611 -18.06 -9.55 -1.18
N PRO A 612 -16.92 -8.85 -1.40
CA PRO A 612 -16.32 -8.80 -2.74
C PRO A 612 -15.68 -10.15 -3.07
N HIS A 613 -15.83 -10.59 -4.31
CA HIS A 613 -15.13 -11.74 -4.85
C HIS A 613 -13.83 -11.28 -5.51
N ILE A 614 -12.70 -11.55 -4.85
CA ILE A 614 -11.36 -11.25 -5.38
C ILE A 614 -10.87 -12.49 -6.13
N ILE A 615 -10.84 -12.42 -7.46
CA ILE A 615 -10.56 -13.56 -8.33
C ILE A 615 -9.23 -13.30 -9.06
N SER A 616 -8.27 -14.20 -8.88
CA SER A 616 -7.02 -14.14 -9.68
C SER A 616 -7.32 -14.43 -11.14
N THR A 617 -6.71 -13.69 -12.07
CA THR A 617 -6.94 -13.84 -13.53
C THR A 617 -6.63 -15.27 -14.03
N MET A 618 -5.67 -15.96 -13.40
CA MET A 618 -5.35 -17.37 -13.74
C MET A 618 -6.45 -18.35 -13.29
N ARG A 619 -7.04 -18.12 -12.12
CA ARG A 619 -8.27 -18.82 -11.68
C ARG A 619 -9.48 -18.38 -12.49
N MET A 620 -9.51 -17.14 -12.98
CA MET A 620 -10.56 -16.66 -13.87
C MET A 620 -10.53 -17.39 -15.19
N ILE A 621 -9.36 -17.62 -15.82
CA ILE A 621 -9.27 -18.42 -17.07
C ILE A 621 -9.74 -19.86 -16.86
N LEU A 622 -9.41 -20.47 -15.71
CA LEU A 622 -9.86 -21.84 -15.37
C LEU A 622 -11.35 -21.90 -14.96
N SER A 623 -11.84 -20.88 -14.27
CA SER A 623 -13.25 -20.74 -13.89
C SER A 623 -14.10 -20.37 -15.10
N PHE A 624 -13.58 -19.58 -16.04
CA PHE A 624 -14.18 -19.32 -17.34
C PHE A 624 -14.15 -20.58 -18.19
N LYS A 625 -13.11 -21.42 -18.14
CA LYS A 625 -13.16 -22.75 -18.78
C LYS A 625 -14.24 -23.67 -18.19
N ARG A 626 -14.53 -23.56 -16.89
CA ARG A 626 -15.69 -24.24 -16.26
C ARG A 626 -17.02 -23.56 -16.61
N MET A 627 -17.04 -22.24 -16.77
CA MET A 627 -18.14 -21.47 -17.38
C MET A 627 -18.12 -21.49 -18.92
N GLN A 628 -17.26 -22.26 -19.59
CA GLN A 628 -17.26 -22.36 -21.06
C GLN A 628 -18.14 -23.52 -21.53
N ARG A 629 -18.75 -24.27 -20.61
CA ARG A 629 -20.07 -24.87 -20.88
C ARG A 629 -21.21 -23.83 -20.91
N PHE A 630 -20.92 -22.55 -20.58
CA PHE A 630 -21.80 -21.38 -20.64
C PHE A 630 -21.47 -20.40 -21.81
N SER A 631 -20.63 -20.78 -22.80
CA SER A 631 -20.57 -20.10 -24.11
C SER A 631 -19.77 -20.90 -25.15
N LEU A 632 -20.30 -22.05 -25.57
CA LEU A 632 -19.82 -22.72 -26.79
C LEU A 632 -20.48 -22.07 -28.01
N SER A 633 -19.94 -20.93 -28.45
CA SER A 633 -19.98 -20.52 -29.88
C SER A 633 -18.94 -19.46 -30.28
N CYS A 634 -17.88 -19.24 -29.51
CA CYS A 634 -16.82 -18.29 -29.89
C CYS A 634 -15.42 -18.89 -29.69
N SER A 635 -15.12 -19.98 -30.39
CA SER A 635 -13.75 -20.26 -30.83
C SER A 635 -13.73 -21.18 -32.05
N SER A 636 -13.93 -20.62 -33.23
CA SER A 636 -13.26 -21.11 -34.43
C SER A 636 -13.01 -19.96 -35.37
N ARG A 637 -11.74 -19.55 -35.44
CA ARG A 637 -11.12 -18.72 -36.49
C ARG A 637 -11.64 -17.29 -36.64
N ASN A 638 -11.04 -16.34 -35.91
CA ASN A 638 -10.51 -15.11 -36.52
C ASN A 638 -9.64 -14.31 -35.53
N PRO A 639 -8.44 -13.83 -35.91
CA PRO A 639 -7.54 -13.06 -35.05
C PRO A 639 -7.85 -11.56 -35.20
N SER A 640 -8.74 -11.04 -34.37
CA SER A 640 -8.97 -9.59 -34.28
C SER A 640 -9.49 -9.24 -32.90
N PHE A 641 -8.60 -9.31 -31.92
CA PHE A 641 -8.83 -8.88 -30.54
C PHE A 641 -7.65 -8.02 -30.09
N GLN A 642 -7.74 -6.72 -30.33
CA GLN A 642 -7.00 -5.73 -29.55
C GLN A 642 -7.92 -4.53 -29.28
N ARG A 643 -7.82 -4.06 -28.04
CA ARG A 643 -8.62 -2.98 -27.45
C ARG A 643 -8.43 -1.67 -28.21
N VAL A 644 -9.52 -0.90 -28.33
CA VAL A 644 -9.48 0.57 -28.26
C VAL A 644 -9.85 0.96 -26.84
#